data_AF-A0A8T5ID76-F1
#
_entry.id   AF-A0A8T5ID76-F1
#
_cell.length_a   1.000
_cell.length_b   1.000
_cell.length_c   1.000
_cell.angle_alpha   90.00
_cell.angle_beta   90.00
_cell.angle_gamma   90.00
#
_symmetry.space_group_name_H-M   'P 1'
#
loop_
_entity.id
_entity.type
_entity.pdbx_description
1 polymer ?
#
loop_
_entity_poly.entity_id
_entity_poly.type
_entity_poly.pdbx_seq_one_letter_code
_entity_poly.pdbx_strand_id
1 'polypeptide(L)'
;EGEELSEGDADQDRTAMAGELTTLQREENKLAEEASAVENRLRDTERKLVVARTELESRSGSRDGMARAVQALLGRRDSGEQKGILGTISEMCSPKDSSHEDALATAIGGGMNSIIVENDQVAAECIGWLRQNRVGRATFLPLNKIQVGRASGRAMMLARQPGIVGFAWEMLDHDPRIETAVRYVLRDTLIVQDLSTARKNMGGVRMVTLQGGVTEAGGAMVGGSKVRLKVSFGGRIQGMNEVDKLDAEVIRLQILADKVCDQLSLCRRKQQELKQRIDNTSEDDRGMRRRQWKEDLRLSEQRLAKATGAVVAVKKKLEDIEKKCTQKEGQLVRAEEALRVSALAREVASAALQEVSPQHLQQTLREVQEVRVKAFEDQAISKAIIDGGAEKGKILLERVGELNSRCSRLEKENAGRLDNIKLWQSENETLVVELADAEANHSQMAEEHKELEDERLRLTEERATMYAGLTQKANHAATLLKRAEEFTLQLVQKRESLDDLLDEMGTIGCEAADDNVPLPSVAEAEANARKLDHRLNKIGDVNMLAIEQYDLTEERLSELKQDNKTLQQRRKSLIDLTDRLEKQRKARLLHVLKCVDENFRKVYETLSGGRGELFLENPKEPFKAGLSMWCQPSGKSSKCKLSLLSGGEQSMAALSLIFAIQDYDPSPFYYFDEVDQNLDAFNAERIAKMCRERSKQAQFIMVTLRKVSLQLADHHIGITHAGDGCSRRIANFDKQRAIELGAAALKELENEKSLAKVREGSIIDSNGLPNVDNMPTTPDDLPLPSSLGGLAERAEELTEDIEEHQEVRRQVIEETTTVEISDQQEDDLDLEGLLED
;
A
#
# COMPACT_ATOMS: atom_id res chain seq x y z
N GLU A 1 78.12 49.90 -38.77
CA GLU A 1 76.67 49.93 -38.55
C GLU A 1 76.40 49.15 -37.29
N GLY A 2 76.45 49.84 -36.17
CA GLY A 2 76.32 49.30 -34.83
C GLY A 2 75.78 50.43 -33.99
N GLU A 3 74.47 50.40 -33.79
CA GLU A 3 73.63 51.23 -32.92
C GLU A 3 72.21 51.09 -33.52
N GLU A 4 71.43 50.11 -33.02
CA GLU A 4 69.96 50.00 -33.12
C GLU A 4 69.51 48.57 -32.75
N LEU A 5 69.82 48.09 -31.54
CA LEU A 5 69.16 46.90 -30.96
C LEU A 5 69.07 47.03 -29.43
N SER A 6 68.45 48.11 -28.98
CA SER A 6 68.06 48.32 -27.60
C SER A 6 66.67 48.94 -27.62
N GLU A 7 65.63 48.14 -27.85
CA GLU A 7 64.24 48.34 -27.43
C GLU A 7 63.33 47.32 -28.15
N GLY A 8 62.60 46.50 -27.37
CA GLY A 8 61.70 45.43 -27.84
C GLY A 8 62.21 44.06 -27.41
N ASP A 9 61.52 43.21 -26.62
CA ASP A 9 60.11 43.11 -26.25
C ASP A 9 60.01 42.59 -24.82
N ALA A 10 59.10 43.17 -24.02
CA ALA A 10 58.74 42.66 -22.70
C ALA A 10 57.79 41.44 -22.75
N ASP A 11 57.56 40.86 -23.95
CA ASP A 11 56.56 39.81 -24.19
C ASP A 11 57.12 38.37 -24.28
N GLN A 12 58.43 38.17 -24.01
CA GLN A 12 59.09 36.86 -24.21
C GLN A 12 59.85 36.32 -22.99
N ASP A 13 59.38 36.58 -21.78
CA ASP A 13 59.99 35.99 -20.57
C ASP A 13 59.48 34.56 -20.33
N ARG A 14 60.24 33.57 -20.81
CA ARG A 14 59.90 32.13 -20.72
C ARG A 14 59.75 31.63 -19.28
N THR A 15 60.49 32.21 -18.36
CA THR A 15 60.41 31.90 -16.92
C THR A 15 59.07 32.36 -16.34
N ALA A 16 58.57 33.52 -16.78
CA ALA A 16 57.24 34.00 -16.43
C ALA A 16 56.14 33.13 -17.04
N MET A 17 56.24 32.76 -18.33
CA MET A 17 55.27 31.87 -18.98
C MET A 17 55.27 30.44 -18.41
N ALA A 18 56.43 29.90 -18.03
CA ALA A 18 56.51 28.62 -17.32
C ALA A 18 55.91 28.70 -15.91
N GLY A 19 56.12 29.83 -15.21
CA GLY A 19 55.48 30.13 -13.93
C GLY A 19 53.96 30.16 -14.06
N GLU A 20 53.43 30.89 -15.04
CA GLU A 20 51.99 30.97 -15.35
C GLU A 20 51.37 29.62 -15.73
N LEU A 21 52.12 28.76 -16.44
CA LEU A 21 51.67 27.40 -16.75
C LEU A 21 51.50 26.58 -15.46
N THR A 22 52.45 26.66 -14.53
CA THR A 22 52.37 25.93 -13.26
C THR A 22 51.26 26.45 -12.34
N THR A 23 50.96 27.76 -12.36
CA THR A 23 49.83 28.32 -11.61
C THR A 23 48.51 27.85 -12.21
N LEU A 24 48.36 27.88 -13.54
CA LEU A 24 47.17 27.38 -14.23
C LEU A 24 46.96 25.86 -14.05
N GLN A 25 48.04 25.08 -13.90
CA GLN A 25 47.94 23.64 -13.57
C GLN A 25 47.46 23.41 -12.14
N ARG A 26 47.92 24.22 -11.17
CA ARG A 26 47.42 24.17 -9.80
C ARG A 26 45.95 24.58 -9.71
N GLU A 27 45.55 25.60 -10.47
CA GLU A 27 44.16 26.04 -10.57
C GLU A 27 43.26 24.98 -11.22
N GLU A 28 43.72 24.31 -12.29
CA GLU A 28 42.99 23.19 -12.89
C GLU A 28 42.76 22.06 -11.90
N ASN A 29 43.81 21.64 -11.16
CA ASN A 29 43.67 20.57 -10.18
C ASN A 29 42.65 20.93 -9.08
N LYS A 30 42.67 22.17 -8.59
CA LYS A 30 41.69 22.65 -7.60
C LYS A 30 40.27 22.67 -8.17
N LEU A 31 40.08 23.21 -9.36
CA LEU A 31 38.78 23.24 -10.03
C LEU A 31 38.27 21.83 -10.36
N ALA A 32 39.16 20.87 -10.65
CA ALA A 32 38.80 19.47 -10.90
C ALA A 32 38.33 18.76 -9.63
N GLU A 33 39.00 19.01 -8.50
CA GLU A 33 38.57 18.53 -7.18
C GLU A 33 37.22 19.13 -6.77
N GLU A 34 37.04 20.44 -6.98
CA GLU A 34 35.77 21.14 -6.72
C GLU A 34 34.65 20.63 -7.62
N ALA A 35 34.90 20.39 -8.91
CA ALA A 35 33.94 19.82 -9.85
C ALA A 35 33.47 18.43 -9.37
N SER A 36 34.42 17.56 -9.02
CA SER A 36 34.11 16.22 -8.51
C SER A 36 33.33 16.27 -7.19
N ALA A 37 33.67 17.20 -6.28
CA ALA A 37 32.98 17.36 -5.01
C ALA A 37 31.54 17.86 -5.18
N VAL A 38 31.30 18.82 -6.09
CA VAL A 38 29.96 19.34 -6.38
C VAL A 38 29.12 18.28 -7.09
N GLU A 39 29.69 17.54 -8.04
CA GLU A 39 28.97 16.48 -8.76
C GLU A 39 28.58 15.32 -7.84
N ASN A 40 29.47 14.92 -6.92
CA ASN A 40 29.13 13.91 -5.91
C ASN A 40 28.03 14.38 -4.96
N ARG A 41 28.07 15.64 -4.51
CA ARG A 41 27.01 16.23 -3.69
C ARG A 41 25.67 16.29 -4.43
N LEU A 42 25.68 16.67 -5.70
CA LEU A 42 24.48 16.70 -6.55
C LEU A 42 23.85 15.31 -6.63
N ARG A 43 24.65 14.28 -6.97
CA ARG A 43 24.17 12.89 -7.04
C ARG A 43 23.62 12.38 -5.71
N ASP A 44 24.25 12.73 -4.59
CA ASP A 44 23.76 12.35 -3.27
C ASP A 44 22.46 13.07 -2.90
N THR A 45 22.31 14.36 -3.24
CA THR A 45 21.07 15.10 -3.04
C THR A 45 19.93 14.62 -3.95
N GLU A 46 20.23 14.25 -5.19
CA GLU A 46 19.26 13.65 -6.11
C GLU A 46 18.78 12.29 -5.60
N ARG A 47 19.69 11.45 -5.08
CA ARG A 47 19.31 10.18 -4.44
C ARG A 47 18.41 10.41 -3.22
N LYS A 48 18.75 11.38 -2.36
CA LYS A 48 17.92 11.75 -1.20
C LYS A 48 16.56 12.28 -1.63
N LEU A 49 16.49 13.08 -2.70
CA LEU A 49 15.25 13.58 -3.27
C LEU A 49 14.36 12.43 -3.78
N VAL A 50 14.95 11.49 -4.52
CA VAL A 50 14.22 10.31 -5.03
C VAL A 50 13.69 9.48 -3.87
N VAL A 51 14.49 9.22 -2.84
CA VAL A 51 14.05 8.50 -1.63
C VAL A 51 12.98 9.28 -0.88
N ALA A 52 13.11 10.59 -0.72
CA ALA A 52 12.09 11.42 -0.07
C ALA A 52 10.77 11.44 -0.87
N ARG A 53 10.84 11.44 -2.20
CA ARG A 53 9.67 11.32 -3.09
C ARG A 53 9.01 9.94 -2.99
N THR A 54 9.79 8.86 -3.03
CA THR A 54 9.25 7.49 -2.91
C THR A 54 8.73 7.18 -1.49
N GLU A 55 9.33 7.77 -0.45
CA GLU A 55 8.80 7.73 0.92
C GLU A 55 7.49 8.51 1.05
N LEU A 56 7.36 9.67 0.39
CA LEU A 56 6.09 10.40 0.32
C LEU A 56 5.01 9.63 -0.42
N GLU A 57 5.38 8.97 -1.53
CA GLU A 57 4.49 8.12 -2.31
C GLU A 57 4.03 6.89 -1.52
N SER A 58 4.94 6.20 -0.83
CA SER A 58 4.62 5.00 -0.03
C SER A 58 3.87 5.30 1.27
N ARG A 59 4.15 6.43 1.96
CA ARG A 59 3.41 6.87 3.15
C ARG A 59 1.98 7.37 2.85
N SER A 60 1.65 7.61 1.58
CA SER A 60 0.29 7.98 1.14
C SER A 60 -0.62 6.76 0.86
N GLY A 61 -0.10 5.54 1.04
CA GLY A 61 -0.63 4.25 0.59
C GLY A 61 -1.93 3.73 1.22
N SER A 62 -2.95 4.57 1.47
CA SER A 62 -4.29 4.08 1.82
C SER A 62 -5.46 4.85 1.18
N ARG A 63 -5.20 5.85 0.32
CA ARG A 63 -6.23 6.58 -0.47
C ARG A 63 -5.78 6.90 -1.90
N ASP A 64 -5.10 5.95 -2.54
CA ASP A 64 -4.30 6.10 -3.77
C ASP A 64 -5.00 6.71 -5.00
N GLY A 65 -6.33 6.75 -5.06
CA GLY A 65 -7.05 7.35 -6.19
C GLY A 65 -7.39 8.84 -6.04
N MET A 66 -7.50 9.36 -4.81
CA MET A 66 -8.12 10.68 -4.58
C MET A 66 -7.11 11.80 -4.45
N ALA A 67 -6.01 11.59 -3.71
CA ALA A 67 -4.95 12.59 -3.59
C ALA A 67 -4.26 12.84 -4.94
N ARG A 68 -4.00 11.77 -5.72
CA ARG A 68 -3.38 11.85 -7.05
C ARG A 68 -4.26 12.60 -8.06
N ALA A 69 -5.57 12.33 -8.06
CA ALA A 69 -6.52 13.01 -8.93
C ALA A 69 -6.65 14.50 -8.61
N VAL A 70 -6.65 14.87 -7.32
CA VAL A 70 -6.72 16.27 -6.88
C VAL A 70 -5.46 17.03 -7.26
N GLN A 71 -4.26 16.46 -7.00
CA GLN A 71 -2.99 17.08 -7.38
C GLN A 71 -2.84 17.27 -8.89
N ALA A 72 -3.24 16.27 -9.69
CA ALA A 72 -3.18 16.39 -11.15
C ALA A 72 -4.11 17.48 -11.70
N LEU A 73 -5.27 17.70 -11.08
CA LEU A 73 -6.21 18.75 -11.48
C LEU A 73 -5.76 20.14 -11.01
N LEU A 74 -5.19 20.26 -9.80
CA LEU A 74 -4.59 21.51 -9.32
C LEU A 74 -3.39 21.92 -10.17
N GLY A 75 -2.52 20.97 -10.57
CA GLY A 75 -1.42 21.25 -11.49
C GLY A 75 -1.89 21.79 -12.86
N ARG A 76 -3.04 21.34 -13.36
CA ARG A 76 -3.66 21.86 -14.59
C ARG A 76 -4.33 23.21 -14.43
N ARG A 77 -4.82 23.53 -13.23
CA ARG A 77 -5.27 24.88 -12.86
C ARG A 77 -4.07 25.82 -12.89
N ASP A 78 -2.98 25.45 -12.24
CA ASP A 78 -1.79 26.29 -12.08
C ASP A 78 -1.02 26.47 -13.41
N SER A 79 -1.06 25.47 -14.31
CA SER A 79 -0.55 25.60 -15.68
C SER A 79 -1.47 26.41 -16.62
N GLY A 80 -2.68 26.75 -16.17
CA GLY A 80 -3.68 27.52 -16.93
C GLY A 80 -4.44 26.73 -17.99
N GLU A 81 -4.26 25.40 -18.04
CA GLU A 81 -4.91 24.52 -19.02
C GLU A 81 -6.40 24.29 -18.73
N GLN A 82 -6.81 24.33 -17.46
CA GLN A 82 -8.21 24.18 -17.05
C GLN A 82 -8.68 25.43 -16.29
N LYS A 83 -9.71 26.09 -16.79
CA LYS A 83 -10.32 27.28 -16.18
C LYS A 83 -11.58 26.91 -15.40
N GLY A 84 -11.89 27.68 -14.34
CA GLY A 84 -13.10 27.51 -13.53
C GLY A 84 -12.96 26.59 -12.30
N ILE A 85 -11.74 26.11 -12.01
CA ILE A 85 -11.39 25.47 -10.73
C ILE A 85 -10.94 26.55 -9.75
N LEU A 86 -11.65 26.71 -8.63
CA LEU A 86 -11.31 27.72 -7.62
C LEU A 86 -10.22 27.21 -6.66
N GLY A 87 -10.31 25.95 -6.24
CA GLY A 87 -9.35 25.31 -5.34
C GLY A 87 -9.99 24.24 -4.47
N THR A 88 -9.23 23.62 -3.58
CA THR A 88 -9.78 22.68 -2.60
C THR A 88 -10.30 23.40 -1.36
N ILE A 89 -11.16 22.75 -0.57
CA ILE A 89 -11.58 23.29 0.74
C ILE A 89 -10.38 23.52 1.66
N SER A 90 -9.36 22.66 1.61
CA SER A 90 -8.15 22.83 2.40
C SER A 90 -7.31 24.05 2.00
N GLU A 91 -7.30 24.47 0.74
CA GLU A 91 -6.59 25.69 0.30
C GLU A 91 -7.39 26.96 0.63
N MET A 92 -8.72 26.87 0.58
CA MET A 92 -9.60 28.05 0.59
C MET A 92 -10.20 28.38 1.96
N CYS A 93 -9.99 27.52 2.96
CA CYS A 93 -10.47 27.74 4.33
C CYS A 93 -9.29 27.75 5.30
N SER A 94 -9.40 28.54 6.36
CA SER A 94 -8.45 28.52 7.48
C SER A 94 -9.19 28.60 8.83
N PRO A 95 -8.69 27.96 9.89
CA PRO A 95 -9.31 28.07 11.21
C PRO A 95 -9.09 29.47 11.79
N LYS A 96 -10.13 30.08 12.37
CA LYS A 96 -10.02 31.38 13.04
C LYS A 96 -9.11 31.32 14.27
N ASP A 97 -9.17 30.20 15.00
CA ASP A 97 -8.30 29.89 16.14
C ASP A 97 -7.49 28.63 15.85
N SER A 98 -6.17 28.71 16.02
CA SER A 98 -5.25 27.59 15.78
C SER A 98 -5.52 26.40 16.72
N SER A 99 -6.06 26.63 17.92
CA SER A 99 -6.44 25.56 18.87
C SER A 99 -7.56 24.65 18.36
N HIS A 100 -8.36 25.10 17.38
CA HIS A 100 -9.48 24.34 16.82
C HIS A 100 -9.11 23.60 15.53
N GLU A 101 -7.86 23.70 15.08
CA GLU A 101 -7.42 23.12 13.80
C GLU A 101 -7.68 21.61 13.72
N ASP A 102 -7.29 20.84 14.75
CA ASP A 102 -7.49 19.38 14.81
C ASP A 102 -8.98 19.01 14.75
N ALA A 103 -9.83 19.74 15.49
CA ALA A 103 -11.26 19.49 15.54
C ALA A 103 -11.94 19.84 14.21
N LEU A 104 -11.54 20.94 13.57
CA LEU A 104 -12.08 21.37 12.29
C LEU A 104 -11.61 20.49 11.14
N ALA A 105 -10.35 20.07 11.11
CA ALA A 105 -9.83 19.09 10.17
C ALA A 105 -10.60 17.76 10.29
N THR A 106 -10.87 17.31 11.51
CA THR A 106 -11.66 16.11 11.76
C THR A 106 -13.14 16.29 11.37
N ALA A 107 -13.70 17.48 11.57
CA ALA A 107 -15.06 17.80 11.18
C ALA A 107 -15.24 17.78 9.66
N ILE A 108 -14.28 18.29 8.88
CA ILE A 108 -14.30 18.24 7.41
C ILE A 108 -13.95 16.84 6.88
N GLY A 109 -12.98 16.18 7.49
CA GLY A 109 -12.53 14.83 7.16
C GLY A 109 -12.14 14.68 5.68
N GLY A 110 -12.76 13.71 5.00
CA GLY A 110 -12.54 13.46 3.56
C GLY A 110 -12.94 14.62 2.63
N GLY A 111 -13.75 15.56 3.12
CA GLY A 111 -14.17 16.74 2.37
C GLY A 111 -13.05 17.77 2.14
N MET A 112 -11.90 17.66 2.82
CA MET A 112 -10.78 18.60 2.66
C MET A 112 -10.21 18.59 1.25
N ASN A 113 -10.29 17.44 0.57
CA ASN A 113 -9.82 17.25 -0.80
C ASN A 113 -10.91 17.49 -1.86
N SER A 114 -12.08 17.98 -1.46
CA SER A 114 -13.14 18.34 -2.40
C SER A 114 -12.77 19.62 -3.14
N ILE A 115 -12.90 19.59 -4.47
CA ILE A 115 -12.52 20.68 -5.37
C ILE A 115 -13.75 21.56 -5.63
N ILE A 116 -13.65 22.84 -5.32
CA ILE A 116 -14.69 23.84 -5.59
C ILE A 116 -14.54 24.31 -7.04
N VAL A 117 -15.64 24.26 -7.79
CA VAL A 117 -15.69 24.70 -9.19
C VAL A 117 -16.84 25.69 -9.39
N GLU A 118 -16.69 26.60 -10.34
CA GLU A 118 -17.68 27.64 -10.61
C GLU A 118 -19.03 27.04 -11.03
N ASN A 119 -19.01 26.06 -11.95
CA ASN A 119 -20.21 25.45 -12.53
C ASN A 119 -20.06 23.92 -12.68
N ASP A 120 -21.19 23.22 -12.74
CA ASP A 120 -21.28 21.78 -13.00
C ASP A 120 -20.65 21.33 -14.32
N GLN A 121 -20.64 22.20 -15.34
CA GLN A 121 -19.98 21.91 -16.61
C GLN A 121 -18.46 21.73 -16.45
N VAL A 122 -17.81 22.56 -15.62
CA VAL A 122 -16.37 22.44 -15.32
C VAL A 122 -16.08 21.14 -14.57
N ALA A 123 -16.97 20.73 -13.66
CA ALA A 123 -16.86 19.43 -13.00
C ALA A 123 -16.94 18.27 -14.01
N ALA A 124 -17.89 18.32 -14.96
CA ALA A 124 -18.06 17.28 -15.98
C ALA A 124 -16.82 17.15 -16.88
N GLU A 125 -16.22 18.26 -17.29
CA GLU A 125 -14.97 18.28 -18.07
C GLU A 125 -13.80 17.66 -17.29
N CYS A 126 -13.64 18.04 -16.02
CA CYS A 126 -12.60 17.49 -15.15
C CYS A 126 -12.78 15.99 -14.92
N ILE A 127 -14.02 15.51 -14.74
CA ILE A 127 -14.35 14.09 -14.61
C ILE A 127 -14.04 13.33 -15.92
N GLY A 128 -14.38 13.91 -17.07
CA GLY A 128 -14.05 13.35 -18.38
C GLY A 128 -12.55 13.16 -18.56
N TRP A 129 -11.77 14.17 -18.18
CA TRP A 129 -10.31 14.14 -18.23
C TRP A 129 -9.71 13.08 -17.29
N LEU A 130 -10.16 13.03 -16.02
CA LEU A 130 -9.72 12.01 -15.06
C LEU A 130 -9.99 10.59 -15.57
N ARG A 131 -11.14 10.38 -16.23
CA ARG A 131 -11.53 9.08 -16.80
C ARG A 131 -10.68 8.70 -18.00
N GLN A 132 -10.38 9.63 -18.90
CA GLN A 132 -9.54 9.39 -20.08
C GLN A 132 -8.10 9.02 -19.68
N ASN A 133 -7.55 9.70 -18.67
CA ASN A 133 -6.15 9.52 -18.26
C ASN A 133 -5.96 8.55 -17.08
N ARG A 134 -7.03 7.93 -16.58
CA ARG A 134 -7.02 6.95 -15.47
C ARG A 134 -6.29 7.44 -14.21
N VAL A 135 -6.41 8.74 -13.90
CA VAL A 135 -5.62 9.41 -12.84
C VAL A 135 -6.23 9.22 -11.44
N GLY A 136 -7.50 8.83 -11.36
CA GLY A 136 -8.19 8.50 -10.12
C GLY A 136 -9.59 9.09 -10.01
N ARG A 137 -10.07 9.34 -8.79
CA ARG A 137 -11.42 9.88 -8.49
C ARG A 137 -11.31 11.14 -7.65
N ALA A 138 -12.07 12.18 -7.96
CA ALA A 138 -12.14 13.41 -7.16
C ALA A 138 -13.60 13.81 -6.90
N THR A 139 -13.84 14.53 -5.81
CA THR A 139 -15.16 15.08 -5.47
C THR A 139 -15.20 16.55 -5.85
N PHE A 140 -16.17 16.94 -6.67
CA PHE A 140 -16.34 18.30 -7.14
C PHE A 140 -17.54 18.97 -6.48
N LEU A 141 -17.39 20.24 -6.15
CA LEU A 141 -18.40 21.07 -5.50
C LEU A 141 -18.78 22.24 -6.42
N PRO A 142 -19.77 22.06 -7.30
CA PRO A 142 -20.22 23.10 -8.23
C PRO A 142 -21.10 24.14 -7.52
N LEU A 143 -20.62 25.39 -7.48
CA LEU A 143 -21.29 26.48 -6.77
C LEU A 143 -22.71 26.78 -7.31
N ASN A 144 -22.95 26.53 -8.59
CA ASN A 144 -24.26 26.75 -9.23
C ASN A 144 -25.34 25.71 -8.89
N LYS A 145 -24.98 24.55 -8.34
CA LYS A 145 -25.92 23.42 -8.09
C LYS A 145 -25.99 22.96 -6.63
N ILE A 146 -25.01 23.30 -5.80
CA ILE A 146 -25.02 22.90 -4.38
C ILE A 146 -26.16 23.60 -3.65
N GLN A 147 -26.96 22.81 -2.94
CA GLN A 147 -28.00 23.30 -2.03
C GLN A 147 -27.62 22.97 -0.60
N VAL A 148 -27.81 23.93 0.30
CA VAL A 148 -27.56 23.77 1.74
C VAL A 148 -28.90 23.74 2.46
N GLY A 149 -29.16 22.67 3.22
CA GLY A 149 -30.33 22.59 4.09
C GLY A 149 -30.23 23.57 5.27
N ARG A 150 -31.36 23.98 5.83
CA ARG A 150 -31.34 24.73 7.10
C ARG A 150 -30.88 23.81 8.22
N ALA A 151 -30.15 24.36 9.18
CA ALA A 151 -29.71 23.61 10.34
C ALA A 151 -30.89 23.02 11.11
N SER A 152 -30.76 21.76 11.51
CA SER A 152 -31.75 21.04 12.31
C SER A 152 -32.09 21.82 13.58
N GLY A 153 -33.39 21.88 13.92
CA GLY A 153 -33.85 22.57 15.13
C GLY A 153 -33.17 22.08 16.41
N ARG A 154 -32.82 20.79 16.46
CA ARG A 154 -32.07 20.17 17.57
C ARG A 154 -30.62 20.69 17.64
N ALA A 155 -29.95 20.87 16.50
CA ALA A 155 -28.59 21.41 16.45
C ALA A 155 -28.55 22.86 16.93
N MET A 156 -29.54 23.68 16.58
CA MET A 156 -29.65 25.06 17.07
C MET A 156 -29.91 25.14 18.59
N MET A 157 -30.70 24.22 19.15
CA MET A 157 -30.93 24.16 20.60
C MET A 157 -29.65 23.74 21.35
N LEU A 158 -28.94 22.73 20.83
CA LEU A 158 -27.71 22.22 21.41
C LEU A 158 -26.57 23.24 21.34
N ALA A 159 -26.46 24.03 20.26
CA ALA A 159 -25.43 25.06 20.13
C ALA A 159 -25.41 26.11 21.26
N ARG A 160 -26.50 26.25 22.03
CA ARG A 160 -26.61 27.18 23.16
C ARG A 160 -26.34 26.54 24.53
N GLN A 161 -26.07 25.24 24.59
CA GLN A 161 -25.82 24.53 25.84
C GLN A 161 -24.36 24.66 26.33
N PRO A 162 -24.12 24.57 27.65
CA PRO A 162 -22.77 24.61 28.20
C PRO A 162 -21.94 23.38 27.76
N GLY A 163 -20.71 23.63 27.32
CA GLY A 163 -19.77 22.60 26.83
C GLY A 163 -19.73 22.43 25.30
N ILE A 164 -20.60 23.13 24.57
CA ILE A 164 -20.61 23.21 23.10
C ILE A 164 -19.99 24.54 22.68
N VAL A 165 -18.98 24.49 21.80
CA VAL A 165 -18.22 25.66 21.35
C VAL A 165 -18.98 26.41 20.25
N GLY A 166 -19.66 25.69 19.35
CA GLY A 166 -20.46 26.27 18.27
C GLY A 166 -20.48 25.42 17.00
N PHE A 167 -20.98 25.99 15.89
CA PHE A 167 -20.97 25.32 14.59
C PHE A 167 -19.58 25.36 13.95
N ALA A 168 -19.17 24.23 13.35
CA ALA A 168 -17.85 24.12 12.73
C ALA A 168 -17.62 25.12 11.57
N TRP A 169 -18.67 25.46 10.80
CA TRP A 169 -18.55 26.40 9.67
C TRP A 169 -18.39 27.86 10.12
N GLU A 170 -18.82 28.24 11.33
CA GLU A 170 -18.64 29.60 11.87
C GLU A 170 -17.20 29.84 12.34
N MET A 171 -16.46 28.77 12.64
CA MET A 171 -15.09 28.79 13.16
C MET A 171 -14.03 28.80 12.05
N LEU A 172 -14.45 28.75 10.78
CA LEU A 172 -13.55 28.87 9.63
C LEU A 172 -13.62 30.26 9.02
N ASP A 173 -12.46 30.81 8.70
CA ASP A 173 -12.30 31.96 7.83
C ASP A 173 -12.22 31.51 6.37
N HIS A 174 -13.07 32.10 5.53
CA HIS A 174 -13.25 31.71 4.13
C HIS A 174 -13.87 32.86 3.32
N ASP A 175 -13.66 32.84 2.00
CA ASP A 175 -14.29 33.81 1.09
C ASP A 175 -15.82 33.60 1.07
N PRO A 176 -16.64 34.66 1.20
CA PRO A 176 -18.11 34.57 1.08
C PRO A 176 -18.61 33.84 -0.17
N ARG A 177 -17.85 33.86 -1.28
CA ARG A 177 -18.20 33.15 -2.53
C ARG A 177 -18.30 31.63 -2.37
N ILE A 178 -17.60 31.06 -1.39
CA ILE A 178 -17.53 29.62 -1.16
C ILE A 178 -18.29 29.16 0.09
N GLU A 179 -18.98 30.07 0.79
CA GLU A 179 -19.72 29.77 2.02
C GLU A 179 -20.69 28.60 1.82
N THR A 180 -21.39 28.54 0.68
CA THR A 180 -22.30 27.44 0.32
C THR A 180 -21.59 26.09 0.27
N ALA A 181 -20.37 26.03 -0.25
CA ALA A 181 -19.57 24.81 -0.32
C ALA A 181 -19.05 24.40 1.08
N VAL A 182 -18.62 25.37 1.89
CA VAL A 182 -18.15 25.15 3.27
C VAL A 182 -19.27 24.59 4.15
N ARG A 183 -20.46 25.21 4.11
CA ARG A 183 -21.64 24.74 4.84
C ARG A 183 -22.11 23.37 4.37
N TYR A 184 -22.03 23.07 3.07
CA TYR A 184 -22.40 21.76 2.54
C TYR A 184 -21.52 20.63 3.09
N VAL A 185 -20.21 20.87 3.19
CA VAL A 185 -19.26 19.86 3.67
C VAL A 185 -19.34 19.68 5.17
N LEU A 186 -19.48 20.77 5.93
CA LEU A 186 -19.54 20.71 7.40
C LEU A 186 -20.92 20.35 7.95
N ARG A 187 -21.99 20.55 7.17
CA ARG A 187 -23.39 20.27 7.58
C ARG A 187 -23.68 20.93 8.95
N ASP A 188 -24.52 20.27 9.77
CA ASP A 188 -24.85 20.69 11.14
C ASP A 188 -23.84 20.15 12.17
N THR A 189 -22.54 20.11 11.85
CA THR A 189 -21.52 19.62 12.78
C THR A 189 -21.25 20.64 13.88
N LEU A 190 -21.37 20.22 15.14
CA LEU A 190 -21.05 21.03 16.32
C LEU A 190 -19.69 20.64 16.90
N ILE A 191 -18.89 21.63 17.30
CA ILE A 191 -17.66 21.41 18.05
C ILE A 191 -17.96 21.44 19.54
N VAL A 192 -17.48 20.45 20.28
CA VAL A 192 -17.70 20.29 21.72
C VAL A 192 -16.36 20.14 22.46
N GLN A 193 -16.34 20.48 23.75
CA GLN A 193 -15.09 20.45 24.52
C GLN A 193 -14.60 19.01 24.73
N ASP A 194 -15.46 18.15 25.28
CA ASP A 194 -15.10 16.80 25.73
C ASP A 194 -16.03 15.72 25.18
N LEU A 195 -15.53 14.47 25.15
CA LEU A 195 -16.28 13.30 24.72
C LEU A 195 -17.48 13.00 25.63
N SER A 196 -17.37 13.35 26.92
CA SER A 196 -18.48 13.22 27.88
C SER A 196 -19.68 14.10 27.51
N THR A 197 -19.42 15.33 27.04
CA THR A 197 -20.43 16.26 26.53
C THR A 197 -21.03 15.78 25.21
N ALA A 198 -20.20 15.24 24.32
CA ALA A 198 -20.68 14.60 23.09
C ALA A 198 -21.61 13.41 23.40
N ARG A 199 -21.24 12.55 24.35
CA ARG A 199 -22.00 11.34 24.74
C ARG A 199 -23.39 11.65 25.29
N LYS A 200 -23.50 12.69 26.13
CA LYS A 200 -24.79 13.11 26.73
C LYS A 200 -25.81 13.60 25.70
N ASN A 201 -25.32 14.15 24.58
CA ASN A 201 -26.14 14.78 23.55
C ASN A 201 -26.21 13.96 22.26
N MET A 202 -25.85 12.66 22.30
CA MET A 202 -25.86 11.77 21.14
C MET A 202 -27.26 11.63 20.52
N GLY A 203 -27.28 11.38 19.21
CA GLY A 203 -28.50 11.16 18.43
C GLY A 203 -29.01 12.43 17.76
N GLY A 204 -29.03 12.41 16.42
CA GLY A 204 -29.63 13.42 15.55
C GLY A 204 -28.72 14.59 15.16
N VAL A 205 -27.57 14.80 15.80
CA VAL A 205 -26.59 15.84 15.46
C VAL A 205 -25.18 15.28 15.51
N ARG A 206 -24.35 15.63 14.53
CA ARG A 206 -22.94 15.22 14.48
C ARG A 206 -22.11 16.16 15.36
N MET A 207 -21.32 15.61 16.28
CA MET A 207 -20.47 16.40 17.17
C MET A 207 -19.01 15.92 17.13
N VAL A 208 -18.08 16.87 17.17
CA VAL A 208 -16.64 16.61 17.15
C VAL A 208 -16.00 17.28 18.37
N THR A 209 -15.21 16.53 19.14
CA THR A 209 -14.51 17.06 20.31
C THR A 209 -13.29 17.87 19.89
N LEU A 210 -12.79 18.75 20.77
CA LEU A 210 -11.53 19.48 20.53
C LEU A 210 -10.33 18.56 20.27
N GLN A 211 -10.37 17.35 20.82
CA GLN A 211 -9.33 16.33 20.66
C GLN A 211 -9.49 15.46 19.40
N GLY A 212 -10.52 15.70 18.57
CA GLY A 212 -10.75 14.96 17.32
C GLY A 212 -11.56 13.67 17.46
N GLY A 213 -12.27 13.47 18.57
CA GLY A 213 -13.26 12.39 18.70
C GLY A 213 -14.55 12.76 17.98
N VAL A 214 -15.13 11.84 17.21
CA VAL A 214 -16.35 12.08 16.41
C VAL A 214 -17.52 11.27 16.94
N THR A 215 -18.68 11.90 17.05
CA THR A 215 -19.98 11.24 17.24
C THR A 215 -20.87 11.60 16.06
N GLU A 216 -21.26 10.60 15.29
CA GLU A 216 -22.12 10.77 14.12
C GLU A 216 -23.58 10.95 14.53
N ALA A 217 -24.37 11.61 13.68
CA ALA A 217 -25.80 11.83 13.95
C ALA A 217 -26.60 10.52 14.14
N GLY A 218 -26.15 9.42 13.51
CA GLY A 218 -26.69 8.07 13.67
C GLY A 218 -26.22 7.33 14.93
N GLY A 219 -25.42 7.96 15.80
CA GLY A 219 -24.96 7.38 17.06
C GLY A 219 -23.64 6.60 17.00
N ALA A 220 -23.01 6.48 15.82
CA ALA A 220 -21.68 5.89 15.71
C ALA A 220 -20.61 6.79 16.34
N MET A 221 -19.66 6.20 17.07
CA MET A 221 -18.52 6.92 17.65
C MET A 221 -17.22 6.48 16.98
N VAL A 222 -16.35 7.45 16.69
CA VAL A 222 -15.04 7.21 16.09
C VAL A 222 -13.99 7.92 16.93
N GLY A 223 -13.00 7.16 17.42
CA GLY A 223 -11.89 7.66 18.23
C GLY A 223 -10.73 6.67 18.26
N GLY A 224 -9.51 7.16 18.48
CA GLY A 224 -8.27 6.38 18.51
C GLY A 224 -7.04 7.25 18.79
N SER A 225 -5.87 6.63 19.00
CA SER A 225 -4.61 7.34 19.20
C SER A 225 -4.14 8.00 17.89
N LYS A 226 -3.48 9.16 18.01
CA LYS A 226 -3.07 10.01 16.89
C LYS A 226 -2.09 9.28 15.95
N VAL A 227 -2.58 8.65 14.90
CA VAL A 227 -1.85 8.66 13.62
C VAL A 227 -2.16 10.02 13.03
N ARG A 228 -1.21 10.97 13.11
CA ARG A 228 -1.36 12.34 12.58
C ARG A 228 -2.02 12.29 11.20
N LEU A 229 -3.30 12.62 11.12
CA LEU A 229 -4.02 12.79 9.86
C LEU A 229 -3.40 14.01 9.16
N LYS A 230 -2.54 13.75 8.16
CA LYS A 230 -1.72 14.75 7.44
C LYS A 230 -2.50 15.49 6.34
N VAL A 231 -3.65 16.05 6.66
CA VAL A 231 -4.24 17.12 5.83
C VAL A 231 -4.57 18.26 6.79
N SER A 232 -3.64 19.20 6.92
CA SER A 232 -3.83 20.47 7.61
C SER A 232 -4.31 21.52 6.60
N PHE A 233 -5.01 22.54 7.08
CA PHE A 233 -5.44 23.66 6.27
C PHE A 233 -4.22 24.36 5.62
N GLY A 234 -4.37 24.79 4.37
CA GLY A 234 -3.31 25.40 3.56
C GLY A 234 -2.71 24.52 2.47
N GLY A 235 -3.30 23.35 2.16
CA GLY A 235 -2.87 22.49 1.03
C GLY A 235 -1.50 21.81 1.20
N ARG A 236 -0.87 21.93 2.37
CA ARG A 236 0.51 21.52 2.63
C ARG A 236 0.56 20.14 3.28
N ILE A 237 0.96 19.14 2.50
CA ILE A 237 1.24 17.80 3.01
C ILE A 237 2.56 17.85 3.78
N GLN A 238 2.56 17.44 5.05
CA GLN A 238 3.77 17.44 5.88
C GLN A 238 4.78 16.39 5.35
N GLY A 239 5.80 16.89 4.64
CA GLY A 239 6.80 16.16 3.85
C GLY A 239 7.21 16.93 2.59
N MET A 240 6.32 17.79 2.06
CA MET A 240 6.62 18.64 0.89
C MET A 240 7.74 19.65 1.17
N ASN A 241 7.80 20.23 2.38
CA ASN A 241 8.89 21.14 2.76
C ASN A 241 10.28 20.49 2.66
N GLU A 242 10.40 19.17 2.80
CA GLU A 242 11.68 18.47 2.71
C GLU A 242 12.03 18.17 1.25
N VAL A 243 11.03 17.77 0.45
CA VAL A 243 11.18 17.60 -1.00
C VAL A 243 11.46 18.93 -1.70
N ASP A 244 10.74 20.00 -1.37
CA ASP A 244 10.92 21.33 -1.96
C ASP A 244 12.29 21.93 -1.60
N LYS A 245 12.79 21.67 -0.38
CA LYS A 245 14.15 22.05 0.02
C LYS A 245 15.20 21.26 -0.75
N LEU A 246 15.00 19.96 -0.89
CA LEU A 246 15.91 19.09 -1.65
C LEU A 246 15.87 19.44 -3.15
N ASP A 247 14.71 19.76 -3.72
CA ASP A 247 14.56 20.21 -5.11
C ASP A 247 15.26 21.56 -5.32
N ALA A 248 15.08 22.52 -4.40
CA ALA A 248 15.79 23.80 -4.46
C ALA A 248 17.30 23.63 -4.33
N GLU A 249 17.76 22.71 -3.49
CA GLU A 249 19.19 22.42 -3.31
C GLU A 249 19.78 21.68 -4.53
N VAL A 250 19.04 20.77 -5.16
CA VAL A 250 19.42 20.11 -6.43
C VAL A 250 19.60 21.17 -7.52
N ILE A 251 18.63 22.08 -7.70
CA ILE A 251 18.72 23.18 -8.67
C ILE A 251 19.95 24.06 -8.39
N ARG A 252 20.20 24.38 -7.12
CA ARG A 252 21.37 25.16 -6.72
C ARG A 252 22.68 24.45 -7.05
N LEU A 253 22.79 23.16 -6.73
CA LEU A 253 23.98 22.36 -6.98
C LEU A 253 24.21 22.13 -8.48
N GLN A 254 23.14 22.03 -9.28
CA GLN A 254 23.21 21.97 -10.74
C GLN A 254 23.87 23.22 -11.31
N ILE A 255 23.38 24.41 -10.91
CA ILE A 255 23.94 25.70 -11.34
C ILE A 255 25.40 25.85 -10.91
N LEU A 256 25.76 25.32 -9.73
CA LEU A 256 27.13 25.34 -9.24
C LEU A 256 28.03 24.38 -10.06
N ALA A 257 27.54 23.19 -10.40
CA ALA A 257 28.26 22.22 -11.22
C ALA A 257 28.57 22.80 -12.61
N ASP A 258 27.57 23.43 -13.26
CA ASP A 258 27.75 24.05 -14.58
C ASP A 258 28.81 25.16 -14.53
N LYS A 259 28.77 26.04 -13.51
CA LYS A 259 29.76 27.11 -13.34
C LYS A 259 31.18 26.59 -13.15
N VAL A 260 31.37 25.55 -12.34
CA VAL A 260 32.71 24.98 -12.09
C VAL A 260 33.23 24.26 -13.34
N CYS A 261 32.36 23.55 -14.08
CA CYS A 261 32.69 22.95 -15.37
C CYS A 261 33.11 24.01 -16.41
N ASP A 262 32.39 25.12 -16.48
CA ASP A 262 32.73 26.24 -17.37
C ASP A 262 34.11 26.84 -17.01
N GLN A 263 34.37 27.08 -15.73
CA GLN A 263 35.68 27.59 -15.26
C GLN A 263 36.83 26.62 -15.56
N LEU A 264 36.61 25.32 -15.39
CA LEU A 264 37.59 24.28 -15.69
C LEU A 264 37.87 24.20 -17.19
N SER A 265 36.85 24.32 -18.04
CA SER A 265 37.01 24.36 -19.49
C SER A 265 37.81 25.59 -19.97
N LEU A 266 37.57 26.75 -19.35
CA LEU A 266 38.30 27.98 -19.62
C LEU A 266 39.77 27.87 -19.21
N CYS A 267 40.04 27.26 -18.05
CA CYS A 267 41.40 27.04 -17.55
C CYS A 267 42.20 26.12 -18.47
N ARG A 268 41.60 25.02 -18.94
CA ARG A 268 42.21 24.10 -19.91
C ARG A 268 42.53 24.78 -21.24
N ARG A 269 41.64 25.64 -21.74
CA ARG A 269 41.88 26.42 -22.96
C ARG A 269 43.07 27.37 -22.81
N LYS A 270 43.14 28.11 -21.70
CA LYS A 270 44.27 29.02 -21.41
C LYS A 270 45.61 28.28 -21.34
N GLN A 271 45.65 27.11 -20.72
CA GLN A 271 46.86 26.28 -20.70
C GLN A 271 47.30 25.85 -22.11
N GLN A 272 46.34 25.49 -22.97
CA GLN A 272 46.63 25.05 -24.34
C GLN A 272 47.19 26.21 -25.20
N GLU A 273 46.63 27.41 -25.06
CA GLU A 273 47.14 28.63 -25.71
C GLU A 273 48.56 28.97 -25.24
N LEU A 274 48.83 28.84 -23.93
CA LEU A 274 50.16 29.12 -23.36
C LEU A 274 51.21 28.09 -23.83
N LYS A 275 50.84 26.80 -23.92
CA LYS A 275 51.70 25.75 -24.46
C LYS A 275 52.07 26.01 -25.92
N GLN A 276 51.10 26.40 -26.75
CA GLN A 276 51.35 26.76 -28.15
C GLN A 276 52.29 27.97 -28.28
N ARG A 277 52.19 28.97 -27.38
CA ARG A 277 53.14 30.10 -27.34
C ARG A 277 54.55 29.68 -26.94
N ILE A 278 54.70 28.78 -25.97
CA ILE A 278 55.99 28.24 -25.53
C ILE A 278 56.67 27.46 -26.68
N ASP A 279 55.91 26.61 -27.37
CA ASP A 279 56.41 25.78 -28.48
C ASP A 279 56.84 26.63 -29.68
N ASN A 280 56.05 27.63 -30.07
CA ASN A 280 56.41 28.56 -31.15
C ASN A 280 57.68 29.38 -30.86
N THR A 281 58.00 29.64 -29.59
CA THR A 281 59.23 30.34 -29.22
C THR A 281 60.46 29.40 -29.27
N SER A 282 60.25 28.08 -29.21
CA SER A 282 61.30 27.04 -29.15
C SER A 282 62.01 26.78 -30.47
N GLU A 283 61.35 27.09 -31.60
CA GLU A 283 61.85 26.71 -32.92
C GLU A 283 62.89 27.67 -33.55
N ASP A 284 63.21 28.83 -32.93
CA ASP A 284 64.11 29.83 -33.56
C ASP A 284 65.56 29.98 -33.00
N ASP A 285 66.48 29.95 -33.97
CA ASP A 285 67.76 30.66 -34.14
C ASP A 285 69.12 30.14 -33.60
N ARG A 286 69.29 29.65 -32.37
CA ARG A 286 70.66 29.50 -31.81
C ARG A 286 71.42 28.23 -32.24
N GLY A 287 70.70 27.14 -32.52
CA GLY A 287 71.28 25.85 -32.90
C GLY A 287 71.72 25.76 -34.36
N MET A 288 70.99 26.43 -35.27
CA MET A 288 71.29 26.46 -36.70
C MET A 288 72.48 27.38 -37.03
N ARG A 289 72.56 28.58 -36.43
CA ARG A 289 73.67 29.53 -36.67
C ARG A 289 75.03 28.95 -36.27
N ARG A 290 75.09 28.19 -35.17
CA ARG A 290 76.33 27.54 -34.70
C ARG A 290 76.84 26.46 -35.66
N ARG A 291 75.95 25.78 -36.41
CA ARG A 291 76.36 24.80 -37.44
C ARG A 291 76.85 25.48 -38.71
N GLN A 292 76.23 26.59 -39.11
CA GLN A 292 76.64 27.35 -40.30
C GLN A 292 78.06 27.94 -40.14
N TRP A 293 78.37 28.57 -39.00
CA TRP A 293 79.71 29.15 -38.79
C TRP A 293 80.86 28.13 -38.73
N LYS A 294 80.59 26.90 -38.29
CA LYS A 294 81.60 25.83 -38.31
C LYS A 294 81.96 25.39 -39.72
N GLU A 295 81.00 25.35 -40.64
CA GLU A 295 81.27 25.00 -42.04
C GLU A 295 81.96 26.14 -42.80
N ASP A 296 81.62 27.40 -42.52
CA ASP A 296 82.29 28.55 -43.13
C ASP A 296 83.77 28.64 -42.75
N LEU A 297 84.12 28.36 -41.49
CA LEU A 297 85.51 28.34 -41.02
C LEU A 297 86.35 27.28 -41.78
N ARG A 298 85.80 26.07 -41.94
CA ARG A 298 86.44 24.96 -42.63
C ARG A 298 86.72 25.27 -44.11
N LEU A 299 85.80 25.95 -44.79
CA LEU A 299 85.95 26.34 -46.20
C LEU A 299 87.06 27.39 -46.40
N SER A 300 87.27 28.28 -45.43
CA SER A 300 88.31 29.32 -45.47
C SER A 300 89.72 28.74 -45.37
N GLU A 301 89.95 27.81 -44.44
CA GLU A 301 91.25 27.14 -44.24
C GLU A 301 91.73 26.41 -45.51
N GLN A 302 90.80 25.75 -46.21
CA GLN A 302 91.10 25.02 -47.44
C GLN A 302 91.54 25.94 -48.60
N ARG A 303 91.02 27.18 -48.64
CA ARG A 303 91.42 28.18 -49.65
C ARG A 303 92.83 28.70 -49.41
N LEU A 304 93.22 28.88 -48.15
CA LEU A 304 94.56 29.35 -47.77
C LEU A 304 95.66 28.37 -48.22
N ALA A 305 95.46 27.07 -48.01
CA ALA A 305 96.43 26.03 -48.36
C ALA A 305 96.71 25.97 -49.88
N LYS A 306 95.71 26.25 -50.72
CA LYS A 306 95.89 26.28 -52.18
C LYS A 306 96.70 27.49 -52.64
N ALA A 307 96.47 28.66 -52.04
CA ALA A 307 97.15 29.90 -52.42
C ALA A 307 98.64 29.87 -52.05
N THR A 308 99.01 29.31 -50.89
CA THR A 308 100.41 29.19 -50.46
C THR A 308 101.21 28.24 -51.35
N GLY A 309 100.63 27.11 -51.75
CA GLY A 309 101.28 26.16 -52.68
C GLY A 309 101.62 26.77 -54.05
N ALA A 310 100.75 27.64 -54.58
CA ALA A 310 100.97 28.31 -55.87
C ALA A 310 102.16 29.29 -55.83
N VAL A 311 102.36 29.99 -54.70
CA VAL A 311 103.45 30.96 -54.55
C VAL A 311 104.82 30.27 -54.53
N VAL A 312 104.94 29.12 -53.86
CA VAL A 312 106.20 28.35 -53.79
C VAL A 312 106.63 27.86 -55.18
N ALA A 313 105.68 27.40 -56.00
CA ALA A 313 105.96 26.93 -57.35
C ALA A 313 106.49 28.02 -58.29
N VAL A 314 106.02 29.26 -58.14
CA VAL A 314 106.46 30.40 -58.95
C VAL A 314 107.86 30.86 -58.57
N LYS A 315 108.20 30.90 -57.26
CA LYS A 315 109.56 31.26 -56.81
C LYS A 315 110.63 30.31 -57.35
N LYS A 316 110.35 29.01 -57.38
CA LYS A 316 111.28 28.00 -57.91
C LYS A 316 111.57 28.17 -59.41
N LYS A 317 110.56 28.58 -60.19
CA LYS A 317 110.72 28.88 -61.63
C LYS A 317 111.60 30.10 -61.88
N LEU A 318 111.58 31.09 -60.98
CA LEU A 318 112.40 32.29 -61.08
C LEU A 318 113.89 31.94 -60.91
N GLU A 319 114.23 31.18 -59.86
CA GLU A 319 115.61 30.74 -59.59
C GLU A 319 116.23 29.94 -60.75
N ASP A 320 115.43 29.08 -61.40
CA ASP A 320 115.89 28.29 -62.55
C ASP A 320 116.19 29.14 -63.79
N ILE A 321 115.50 30.27 -63.97
CA ILE A 321 115.74 31.19 -65.08
C ILE A 321 116.97 32.06 -64.82
N GLU A 322 117.16 32.53 -63.59
CA GLU A 322 118.37 33.29 -63.20
C GLU A 322 119.65 32.48 -63.41
N LYS A 323 119.64 31.19 -63.08
CA LYS A 323 120.77 30.26 -63.37
C LYS A 323 121.05 30.12 -64.86
N LYS A 324 120.03 30.17 -65.72
CA LYS A 324 120.21 30.10 -67.18
C LYS A 324 120.79 31.38 -67.76
N CYS A 325 120.41 32.55 -67.21
CA CYS A 325 120.97 33.84 -67.59
C CYS A 325 122.47 33.92 -67.28
N THR A 326 122.88 33.58 -66.05
CA THR A 326 124.30 33.62 -65.64
C THR A 326 125.16 32.65 -66.45
N GLN A 327 124.62 31.47 -66.80
CA GLN A 327 125.31 30.51 -67.65
C GLN A 327 125.52 31.03 -69.09
N LYS A 328 124.57 31.82 -69.62
CA LYS A 328 124.66 32.44 -70.95
C LYS A 328 125.61 33.64 -70.97
N GLU A 329 125.63 34.45 -69.91
CA GLU A 329 126.63 35.52 -69.72
C GLU A 329 128.05 34.94 -69.67
N GLY A 330 128.27 33.82 -68.98
CA GLY A 330 129.56 33.14 -68.97
C GLY A 330 130.00 32.60 -70.34
N GLN A 331 129.06 32.23 -71.22
CA GLN A 331 129.36 31.84 -72.61
C GLN A 331 129.78 33.06 -73.46
N LEU A 332 129.19 34.23 -73.21
CA LEU A 332 129.55 35.48 -73.88
C LEU A 332 130.98 35.90 -73.55
N VAL A 333 131.36 35.91 -72.27
CA VAL A 333 132.71 36.29 -71.84
C VAL A 333 133.77 35.40 -72.49
N ARG A 334 133.50 34.09 -72.60
CA ARG A 334 134.40 33.16 -73.30
C ARG A 334 134.50 33.43 -74.80
N ALA A 335 133.39 33.83 -75.44
CA ALA A 335 133.38 34.20 -76.85
C ALA A 335 134.12 35.53 -77.09
N GLU A 336 133.98 36.50 -76.18
CA GLU A 336 134.71 37.77 -76.21
C GLU A 336 136.21 37.57 -75.98
N GLU A 337 136.62 36.70 -75.06
CA GLU A 337 138.03 36.34 -74.89
C GLU A 337 138.59 35.61 -76.11
N ALA A 338 137.84 34.69 -76.72
CA ALA A 338 138.25 34.02 -77.96
C ALA A 338 138.40 35.02 -79.13
N LEU A 339 137.52 36.02 -79.22
CA LEU A 339 137.64 37.13 -80.17
C LEU A 339 138.89 37.97 -79.88
N ARG A 340 139.19 38.26 -78.60
CA ARG A 340 140.38 39.03 -78.22
C ARG A 340 141.67 38.29 -78.57
N VAL A 341 141.72 36.98 -78.35
CA VAL A 341 142.85 36.13 -78.73
C VAL A 341 143.01 36.07 -80.25
N SER A 342 141.92 35.95 -81.02
CA SER A 342 142.01 35.95 -82.49
C SER A 342 142.41 37.33 -83.05
N ALA A 343 142.01 38.43 -82.41
CA ALA A 343 142.44 39.78 -82.74
C ALA A 343 143.94 40.00 -82.46
N LEU A 344 144.47 39.45 -81.36
CA LEU A 344 145.90 39.49 -81.06
C LEU A 344 146.71 38.64 -82.05
N ALA A 345 146.19 37.46 -82.42
CA ALA A 345 146.79 36.62 -83.46
C ALA A 345 146.81 37.33 -84.82
N ARG A 346 145.82 38.17 -85.13
CA ARG A 346 145.80 39.04 -86.31
C ARG A 346 146.91 40.09 -86.28
N GLU A 347 147.21 40.73 -85.15
CA GLU A 347 148.31 41.70 -85.08
C GLU A 347 149.67 41.02 -85.30
N VAL A 348 149.87 39.84 -84.72
CA VAL A 348 151.09 39.03 -84.93
C VAL A 348 151.20 38.55 -86.38
N ALA A 349 150.11 38.07 -86.98
CA ALA A 349 150.08 37.65 -88.39
C ALA A 349 150.24 38.83 -89.36
N SER A 350 149.71 40.00 -89.02
CA SER A 350 149.88 41.26 -89.76
C SER A 350 151.33 41.73 -89.76
N ALA A 351 152.03 41.58 -88.63
CA ALA A 351 153.46 41.90 -88.53
C ALA A 351 154.31 40.92 -89.35
N ALA A 352 153.96 39.63 -89.39
CA ALA A 352 154.63 38.63 -90.23
C ALA A 352 154.36 38.81 -91.74
N LEU A 353 153.21 39.38 -92.11
CA LEU A 353 152.81 39.65 -93.50
C LEU A 353 153.61 40.79 -94.17
N GLN A 354 154.32 41.62 -93.41
CA GLN A 354 155.18 42.66 -93.99
C GLN A 354 156.50 42.13 -94.58
N GLU A 355 156.85 40.86 -94.38
CA GLU A 355 158.14 40.30 -94.83
C GLU A 355 158.11 39.33 -96.02
N VAL A 356 156.96 38.90 -96.58
CA VAL A 356 156.99 37.80 -97.59
C VAL A 356 156.05 37.97 -98.80
N SER A 357 156.51 37.47 -99.95
CA SER A 357 156.20 37.79 -101.36
C SER A 357 154.82 37.35 -101.93
N PRO A 358 154.38 37.88 -103.11
CA PRO A 358 152.96 38.11 -103.45
C PRO A 358 152.06 36.93 -103.83
N GLN A 359 152.55 35.70 -104.02
CA GLN A 359 151.73 34.63 -104.62
C GLN A 359 150.89 33.80 -103.62
N HIS A 360 151.23 33.79 -102.32
CA HIS A 360 150.43 33.14 -101.26
C HIS A 360 149.27 34.01 -100.73
N LEU A 361 149.26 35.29 -101.10
CA LEU A 361 148.32 36.29 -100.58
C LEU A 361 146.87 36.05 -101.03
N GLN A 362 146.67 35.46 -102.22
CA GLN A 362 145.35 35.37 -102.83
C GLN A 362 144.51 34.20 -102.29
N GLN A 363 145.15 33.09 -101.89
CA GLN A 363 144.47 31.92 -101.31
C GLN A 363 144.07 32.17 -99.85
N THR A 364 144.99 32.75 -99.07
CA THR A 364 144.74 33.11 -97.66
C THR A 364 143.68 34.19 -97.50
N LEU A 365 143.59 35.15 -98.43
CA LEU A 365 142.51 36.15 -98.45
C LEU A 365 141.11 35.53 -98.61
N ARG A 366 140.97 34.44 -99.36
CA ARG A 366 139.67 33.77 -99.55
C ARG A 366 139.23 33.01 -98.30
N GLU A 367 140.13 32.27 -97.67
CA GLU A 367 139.82 31.52 -96.43
C GLU A 367 139.45 32.46 -95.28
N VAL A 368 140.15 33.59 -95.16
CA VAL A 368 139.83 34.62 -94.15
C VAL A 368 138.47 35.27 -94.41
N GLN A 369 138.06 35.45 -95.67
CA GLN A 369 136.73 35.99 -95.98
C GLN A 369 135.60 35.03 -95.61
N GLU A 370 135.77 33.71 -95.80
CA GLU A 370 134.75 32.73 -95.39
C GLU A 370 134.58 32.68 -93.87
N VAL A 371 135.68 32.72 -93.11
CA VAL A 371 135.62 32.80 -91.63
C VAL A 371 134.97 34.11 -91.19
N ARG A 372 135.22 35.22 -91.89
CA ARG A 372 134.61 36.52 -91.60
C ARG A 372 133.08 36.48 -91.74
N VAL A 373 132.56 35.88 -92.81
CA VAL A 373 131.10 35.82 -93.04
C VAL A 373 130.42 35.00 -91.95
N LYS A 374 130.98 33.84 -91.57
CA LYS A 374 130.44 33.00 -90.49
C LYS A 374 130.46 33.72 -89.14
N ALA A 375 131.55 34.41 -88.81
CA ALA A 375 131.64 35.18 -87.56
C ALA A 375 130.63 36.33 -87.49
N PHE A 376 130.31 36.99 -88.62
CA PHE A 376 129.29 38.03 -88.68
C PHE A 376 127.85 37.47 -88.55
N GLU A 377 127.56 36.31 -89.14
CA GLU A 377 126.28 35.63 -88.96
C GLU A 377 126.06 35.22 -87.49
N ASP A 378 127.06 34.61 -86.86
CA ASP A 378 127.00 34.22 -85.44
C ASP A 378 126.83 35.42 -84.51
N GLN A 379 127.46 36.56 -84.84
CA GLN A 379 127.31 37.81 -84.11
C GLN A 379 125.88 38.37 -84.24
N ALA A 380 125.30 38.36 -85.44
CA ALA A 380 123.96 38.87 -85.67
C ALA A 380 122.90 38.04 -84.94
N ILE A 381 123.02 36.71 -84.96
CA ILE A 381 122.11 35.79 -84.25
C ILE A 381 122.23 36.00 -82.73
N SER A 382 123.44 36.09 -82.20
CA SER A 382 123.68 36.28 -80.77
C SER A 382 123.13 37.63 -80.28
N LYS A 383 123.29 38.69 -81.08
CA LYS A 383 122.76 40.02 -80.76
C LYS A 383 121.23 40.05 -80.69
N ALA A 384 120.55 39.41 -81.65
CA ALA A 384 119.09 39.30 -81.64
C ALA A 384 118.55 38.52 -80.42
N ILE A 385 119.27 37.48 -79.98
CA ILE A 385 118.92 36.70 -78.79
C ILE A 385 119.13 37.53 -77.51
N ILE A 386 120.18 38.34 -77.44
CA ILE A 386 120.45 39.23 -76.31
C ILE A 386 119.38 40.31 -76.20
N ASP A 387 119.02 40.96 -77.31
CA ASP A 387 118.00 42.01 -77.29
C ASP A 387 116.64 41.43 -76.85
N GLY A 388 116.27 40.24 -77.34
CA GLY A 388 115.06 39.53 -76.88
C GLY A 388 115.15 39.00 -75.44
N GLY A 389 116.35 38.68 -74.97
CA GLY A 389 116.62 38.26 -73.59
C GLY A 389 116.60 39.43 -72.60
N ALA A 390 117.12 40.58 -72.99
CA ALA A 390 117.15 41.82 -72.22
C ALA A 390 115.73 42.36 -72.00
N GLU A 391 114.88 42.31 -73.03
CA GLU A 391 113.49 42.76 -72.93
C GLU A 391 112.67 41.83 -72.01
N LYS A 392 112.87 40.50 -72.13
CA LYS A 392 112.28 39.53 -71.18
C LYS A 392 112.82 39.71 -69.75
N GLY A 393 114.10 40.04 -69.61
CA GLY A 393 114.74 40.35 -68.33
C GLY A 393 114.11 41.55 -67.64
N LYS A 394 113.85 42.64 -68.38
CA LYS A 394 113.15 43.83 -67.86
C LYS A 394 111.75 43.50 -67.33
N ILE A 395 110.93 42.79 -68.10
CA ILE A 395 109.57 42.41 -67.70
C ILE A 395 109.59 41.54 -66.43
N LEU A 396 110.56 40.62 -66.33
CA LEU A 396 110.71 39.76 -65.15
C LEU A 396 111.21 40.56 -63.93
N LEU A 397 112.11 41.51 -64.12
CA LEU A 397 112.58 42.41 -63.04
C LEU A 397 111.44 43.28 -62.48
N GLU A 398 110.58 43.83 -63.34
CA GLU A 398 109.37 44.52 -62.89
C GLU A 398 108.44 43.58 -62.11
N ARG A 399 108.26 42.34 -62.59
CA ARG A 399 107.43 41.34 -61.90
C ARG A 399 108.01 40.93 -60.54
N VAL A 400 109.33 40.84 -60.43
CA VAL A 400 110.04 40.59 -59.17
C VAL A 400 109.87 41.78 -58.23
N GLY A 401 109.92 43.02 -58.74
CA GLY A 401 109.63 44.24 -57.97
C GLY A 401 108.21 44.26 -57.39
N GLU A 402 107.21 43.93 -58.20
CA GLU A 402 105.81 43.80 -57.74
C GLU A 402 105.65 42.70 -56.67
N LEU A 403 106.28 41.54 -56.89
CA LEU A 403 106.20 40.42 -55.96
C LEU A 403 106.93 40.70 -54.64
N ASN A 404 108.08 41.39 -54.67
CA ASN A 404 108.80 41.80 -53.47
C ASN A 404 108.00 42.83 -52.67
N SER A 405 107.36 43.78 -53.35
CA SER A 405 106.46 44.74 -52.71
C SER A 405 105.27 44.04 -52.04
N ARG A 406 104.71 43.02 -52.70
CA ARG A 406 103.64 42.19 -52.15
C ARG A 406 104.10 41.32 -50.98
N CYS A 407 105.30 40.73 -51.06
CA CYS A 407 105.91 39.98 -49.96
C CYS A 407 106.13 40.88 -48.74
N SER A 408 106.68 42.09 -48.91
CA SER A 408 106.87 43.04 -47.81
C SER A 408 105.54 43.44 -47.15
N ARG A 409 104.47 43.64 -47.93
CA ARG A 409 103.14 43.91 -47.37
C ARG A 409 102.61 42.73 -46.55
N LEU A 410 102.73 41.50 -47.07
CA LEU A 410 102.32 40.29 -46.36
C LEU A 410 103.16 40.03 -45.11
N GLU A 411 104.46 40.36 -45.12
CA GLU A 411 105.32 40.28 -43.95
C GLU A 411 104.87 41.24 -42.84
N LYS A 412 104.50 42.49 -43.20
CA LYS A 412 103.92 43.45 -42.24
C LYS A 412 102.57 42.98 -41.69
N GLU A 413 101.68 42.46 -42.55
CA GLU A 413 100.40 41.91 -42.11
C GLU A 413 100.59 40.68 -41.20
N ASN A 414 101.56 39.82 -41.49
CA ASN A 414 101.89 38.67 -40.66
C ASN A 414 102.49 39.07 -39.31
N ALA A 415 103.35 40.09 -39.26
CA ALA A 415 103.87 40.62 -38.01
C ALA A 415 102.71 41.12 -37.11
N GLY A 416 101.78 41.89 -37.66
CA GLY A 416 100.58 42.34 -36.93
C GLY A 416 99.69 41.19 -36.45
N ARG A 417 99.52 40.13 -37.26
CA ARG A 417 98.79 38.92 -36.83
C ARG A 417 99.54 38.14 -35.75
N LEU A 418 100.87 38.11 -35.79
CA LEU A 418 101.67 37.42 -34.78
C LEU A 418 101.54 38.10 -33.42
N ASP A 419 101.49 39.43 -33.40
CA ASP A 419 101.28 40.20 -32.18
C ASP A 419 99.85 40.03 -31.63
N ASN A 420 98.84 39.96 -32.52
CA ASN A 420 97.47 39.61 -32.10
C ASN A 420 97.38 38.18 -31.53
N ILE A 421 98.10 37.21 -32.11
CA ILE A 421 98.15 35.84 -31.57
C ILE A 421 98.76 35.84 -30.18
N LYS A 422 99.84 36.59 -29.93
CA LYS A 422 100.43 36.71 -28.59
C LYS A 422 99.46 37.34 -27.60
N LEU A 423 98.74 38.38 -28.02
CA LEU A 423 97.73 39.03 -27.18
C LEU A 423 96.61 38.03 -26.83
N TRP A 424 96.05 37.33 -27.81
CA TRP A 424 95.02 36.31 -27.57
C TRP A 424 95.53 35.12 -26.76
N GLN A 425 96.81 34.75 -26.89
CA GLN A 425 97.42 33.73 -26.03
C GLN A 425 97.45 34.18 -24.57
N SER A 426 97.82 35.44 -24.32
CA SER A 426 97.79 35.99 -22.96
C SER A 426 96.38 36.10 -22.39
N GLU A 427 95.39 36.50 -23.20
CA GLU A 427 93.98 36.54 -22.80
C GLU A 427 93.43 35.13 -22.50
N ASN A 428 93.84 34.15 -23.29
CA ASN A 428 93.42 32.76 -23.09
C ASN A 428 94.05 32.16 -21.83
N GLU A 429 95.31 32.48 -21.53
CA GLU A 429 95.93 32.11 -20.26
C GLU A 429 95.19 32.72 -19.06
N THR A 430 94.76 33.98 -19.15
CA THR A 430 93.94 34.60 -18.08
C THR A 430 92.57 33.94 -17.94
N LEU A 431 91.89 33.66 -19.06
CA LEU A 431 90.58 33.02 -19.05
C LEU A 431 90.62 31.58 -18.54
N VAL A 432 91.72 30.86 -18.77
CA VAL A 432 91.92 29.50 -18.23
C VAL A 432 92.06 29.53 -16.71
N VAL A 433 92.73 30.53 -16.15
CA VAL A 433 92.82 30.72 -14.69
C VAL A 433 91.44 31.09 -14.12
N GLU A 434 90.73 32.02 -14.73
CA GLU A 434 89.38 32.40 -14.30
C GLU A 434 88.38 31.23 -14.39
N LEU A 435 88.50 30.39 -15.41
CA LEU A 435 87.68 29.18 -15.56
C LEU A 435 87.99 28.17 -14.45
N ALA A 436 89.27 27.96 -14.11
CA ALA A 436 89.66 27.06 -13.04
C ALA A 436 89.14 27.53 -11.67
N ASP A 437 89.19 28.84 -11.40
CA ASP A 437 88.63 29.43 -10.19
C ASP A 437 87.10 29.29 -10.16
N ALA A 438 86.43 29.50 -11.29
CA ALA A 438 84.98 29.32 -11.42
C ALA A 438 84.54 27.85 -11.24
N GLU A 439 85.31 26.89 -11.78
CA GLU A 439 85.07 25.46 -11.61
C GLU A 439 85.26 25.02 -10.16
N ALA A 440 86.28 25.52 -9.46
CA ALA A 440 86.49 25.26 -8.04
C ALA A 440 85.37 25.84 -7.16
N ASN A 441 84.94 27.07 -7.44
CA ASN A 441 83.78 27.67 -6.75
C ASN A 441 82.50 26.87 -7.02
N HIS A 442 82.31 26.39 -8.25
CA HIS A 442 81.13 25.57 -8.58
C HIS A 442 81.15 24.22 -7.87
N SER A 443 82.30 23.57 -7.74
CA SER A 443 82.40 22.30 -7.00
C SER A 443 82.10 22.50 -5.51
N GLN A 444 82.61 23.58 -4.90
CA GLN A 444 82.33 23.89 -3.50
C GLN A 444 80.84 24.17 -3.27
N MET A 445 80.21 24.98 -4.14
CA MET A 445 78.77 25.24 -4.07
C MET A 445 77.94 23.98 -4.29
N ALA A 446 78.38 23.06 -5.15
CA ALA A 446 77.69 21.79 -5.38
C ALA A 446 77.74 20.86 -4.15
N GLU A 447 78.86 20.85 -3.41
CA GLU A 447 78.97 20.12 -2.14
C GLU A 447 78.08 20.73 -1.06
N GLU A 448 78.11 22.05 -0.88
CA GLU A 448 77.22 22.75 0.07
C GLU A 448 75.73 22.54 -0.26
N HIS A 449 75.36 22.58 -1.53
CA HIS A 449 73.99 22.28 -1.97
C HIS A 449 73.57 20.86 -1.63
N LYS A 450 74.47 19.89 -1.79
CA LYS A 450 74.19 18.50 -1.48
C LYS A 450 74.00 18.27 0.02
N GLU A 451 74.83 18.90 0.85
CA GLU A 451 74.68 18.85 2.31
C GLU A 451 73.35 19.47 2.77
N LEU A 452 72.98 20.62 2.20
CA LEU A 452 71.68 21.26 2.47
C LEU A 452 70.49 20.43 1.99
N GLU A 453 70.61 19.74 0.86
CA GLU A 453 69.57 18.83 0.36
C GLU A 453 69.39 17.62 1.29
N ASP A 454 70.49 17.02 1.75
CA ASP A 454 70.47 15.91 2.70
C ASP A 454 69.86 16.33 4.05
N GLU A 455 70.19 17.53 4.54
CA GLU A 455 69.62 18.08 5.78
C GLU A 455 68.14 18.41 5.61
N ARG A 456 67.74 18.98 4.46
CA ARG A 456 66.33 19.20 4.12
C ARG A 456 65.56 17.89 4.10
N LEU A 457 66.15 16.83 3.53
CA LEU A 457 65.51 15.52 3.44
C LEU A 457 65.25 14.94 4.84
N ARG A 458 66.26 14.98 5.72
CA ARG A 458 66.14 14.56 7.13
C ARG A 458 65.04 15.32 7.86
N LEU A 459 65.02 16.66 7.75
CA LEU A 459 64.00 17.48 8.39
C LEU A 459 62.59 17.20 7.84
N THR A 460 62.46 16.88 6.55
CA THR A 460 61.16 16.46 5.98
C THR A 460 60.70 15.10 6.50
N GLU A 461 61.62 14.15 6.70
CA GLU A 461 61.30 12.84 7.29
C GLU A 461 60.91 12.97 8.78
N GLU A 462 61.65 13.75 9.57
CA GLU A 462 61.30 14.06 10.96
C GLU A 462 59.94 14.77 11.07
N ARG A 463 59.68 15.72 10.17
CA ARG A 463 58.38 16.39 10.10
C ARG A 463 57.28 15.38 9.75
N ALA A 464 57.48 14.52 8.76
CA ALA A 464 56.48 13.53 8.36
C ALA A 464 56.14 12.56 9.50
N THR A 465 57.14 12.07 10.23
CA THR A 465 56.94 11.18 11.39
C THR A 465 56.20 11.89 12.54
N MET A 466 56.53 13.16 12.81
CA MET A 466 55.81 13.97 13.80
C MET A 466 54.35 14.25 13.41
N TYR A 467 54.07 14.56 12.14
CA TYR A 467 52.69 14.72 11.64
C TYR A 467 51.90 13.41 11.69
N ALA A 468 52.53 12.27 11.39
CA ALA A 468 51.91 10.96 11.54
C ALA A 468 51.58 10.66 13.02
N GLY A 469 52.48 10.97 13.94
CA GLY A 469 52.23 10.83 15.37
C GLY A 469 51.11 11.74 15.90
N LEU A 470 51.07 12.99 15.44
CA LEU A 470 50.01 13.96 15.77
C LEU A 470 48.65 13.52 15.24
N THR A 471 48.57 13.07 14.00
CA THR A 471 47.32 12.58 13.40
C THR A 471 46.83 11.31 14.09
N GLN A 472 47.71 10.38 14.45
CA GLN A 472 47.34 9.19 15.22
C GLN A 472 46.78 9.56 16.60
N LYS A 473 47.43 10.50 17.32
CA LYS A 473 46.94 10.98 18.63
C LYS A 473 45.61 11.75 18.51
N ALA A 474 45.46 12.59 17.49
CA ALA A 474 44.22 13.31 17.22
C ALA A 474 43.06 12.35 16.90
N ASN A 475 43.32 11.33 16.09
CA ASN A 475 42.33 10.29 15.79
C ASN A 475 41.96 9.49 17.05
N HIS A 476 42.93 9.16 17.91
CA HIS A 476 42.65 8.49 19.18
C HIS A 476 41.85 9.35 20.15
N ALA A 477 42.13 10.65 20.23
CA ALA A 477 41.32 11.58 21.03
C ALA A 477 39.88 11.69 20.48
N ALA A 478 39.72 11.75 19.16
CA ALA A 478 38.41 11.80 18.52
C ALA A 478 37.59 10.52 18.76
N THR A 479 38.22 9.33 18.75
CA THR A 479 37.50 8.08 19.07
C THR A 479 37.13 7.99 20.54
N LEU A 480 37.98 8.46 21.45
CA LEU A 480 37.64 8.53 22.88
C LEU A 480 36.49 9.50 23.15
N LEU A 481 36.47 10.66 22.50
CA LEU A 481 35.37 11.62 22.60
C LEU A 481 34.05 11.02 22.11
N LYS A 482 34.04 10.38 20.93
CA LYS A 482 32.84 9.67 20.43
C LYS A 482 32.34 8.62 21.41
N ARG A 483 33.26 7.85 22.00
CA ARG A 483 32.89 6.82 22.98
C ARG A 483 32.33 7.43 24.27
N ALA A 484 32.86 8.58 24.70
CA ALA A 484 32.31 9.32 25.82
C ALA A 484 30.91 9.86 25.51
N GLU A 485 30.70 10.41 24.31
CA GLU A 485 29.39 10.86 23.82
C GLU A 485 28.37 9.71 23.77
N GLU A 486 28.76 8.55 23.25
CA GLU A 486 27.96 7.33 23.25
C GLU A 486 27.58 6.89 24.68
N PHE A 487 28.52 6.91 25.63
CA PHE A 487 28.23 6.58 27.02
C PHE A 487 27.31 7.61 27.69
N THR A 488 27.47 8.91 27.38
CA THR A 488 26.54 9.92 27.90
C THR A 488 25.13 9.73 27.34
N LEU A 489 24.98 9.39 26.07
CA LEU A 489 23.67 9.09 25.48
C LEU A 489 23.05 7.85 26.13
N GLN A 490 23.84 6.78 26.32
CA GLN A 490 23.39 5.57 27.01
C GLN A 490 22.98 5.86 28.45
N LEU A 491 23.71 6.73 29.16
CA LEU A 491 23.35 7.14 30.53
C LEU A 491 22.03 7.92 30.55
N VAL A 492 21.81 8.83 29.60
CA VAL A 492 20.54 9.57 29.48
C VAL A 492 19.39 8.60 29.20
N GLN A 493 19.54 7.71 28.23
CA GLN A 493 18.52 6.69 27.92
C GLN A 493 18.23 5.78 29.11
N LYS A 494 19.26 5.39 29.86
CA LYS A 494 19.10 4.56 31.06
C LYS A 494 18.42 5.30 32.20
N ARG A 495 18.68 6.61 32.36
CA ARG A 495 17.97 7.47 33.31
C ARG A 495 16.52 7.64 32.91
N GLU A 496 16.22 7.95 31.66
CA GLU A 496 14.84 8.02 31.16
C GLU A 496 14.10 6.70 31.39
N SER A 497 14.71 5.56 31.05
CA SER A 497 14.09 4.25 31.32
C SER A 497 13.89 3.94 32.80
N LEU A 498 14.70 4.55 33.67
CA LEU A 498 14.58 4.39 35.11
C LEU A 498 13.47 5.31 35.64
N ASP A 499 13.37 6.54 35.14
CA ASP A 499 12.30 7.48 35.47
C ASP A 499 10.94 6.92 35.00
N ASP A 500 10.86 6.39 33.77
CA ASP A 500 9.67 5.71 33.25
C ASP A 500 9.28 4.52 34.15
N LEU A 501 10.25 3.70 34.58
CA LEU A 501 10.01 2.57 35.48
C LEU A 501 9.54 3.04 36.86
N LEU A 502 10.09 4.13 37.39
CA LEU A 502 9.65 4.72 38.66
C LEU A 502 8.21 5.24 38.56
N ASP A 503 7.85 5.88 37.45
CA ASP A 503 6.48 6.32 37.18
C ASP A 503 5.53 5.13 37.05
N GLU A 504 5.90 4.07 36.33
CA GLU A 504 5.13 2.83 36.25
C GLU A 504 4.94 2.19 37.63
N MET A 505 6.01 2.09 38.42
CA MET A 505 5.95 1.60 39.80
C MET A 505 4.99 2.45 40.66
N GLY A 506 5.05 3.77 40.54
CA GLY A 506 4.15 4.71 41.22
C GLY A 506 2.68 4.51 40.85
N THR A 507 2.36 4.29 39.57
CA THR A 507 0.97 4.02 39.13
C THR A 507 0.40 2.72 39.68
N ILE A 508 1.26 1.71 39.89
CA ILE A 508 0.90 0.39 40.45
C ILE A 508 0.82 0.45 42.00
N GLY A 509 1.26 1.56 42.62
CA GLY A 509 1.30 1.73 44.08
C GLY A 509 2.50 1.04 44.73
N CYS A 510 3.55 0.76 43.97
CA CYS A 510 4.82 0.21 44.45
C CYS A 510 5.84 1.33 44.62
N GLU A 511 6.40 1.49 45.81
CA GLU A 511 7.49 2.44 46.06
C GLU A 511 8.85 1.76 45.81
N ALA A 512 9.81 2.53 45.28
CA ALA A 512 11.19 2.06 45.17
C ALA A 512 11.76 1.81 46.57
N ALA A 513 12.48 0.69 46.74
CA ALA A 513 13.12 0.39 48.02
C ALA A 513 14.23 1.40 48.31
N ASP A 514 14.38 1.77 49.59
CA ASP A 514 15.48 2.63 50.05
C ASP A 514 16.86 1.99 49.72
N ASP A 515 17.86 2.84 49.46
CA ASP A 515 19.21 2.45 49.02
C ASP A 515 19.93 1.43 49.94
N ASN A 516 19.48 1.26 51.18
CA ASN A 516 20.07 0.36 52.19
C ASN A 516 19.33 -0.97 52.37
N VAL A 517 18.30 -1.27 51.56
CA VAL A 517 17.60 -2.55 51.64
C VAL A 517 18.37 -3.60 50.84
N PRO A 518 18.73 -4.77 51.42
CA PRO A 518 19.33 -5.85 50.67
C PRO A 518 18.31 -6.43 49.69
N LEU A 519 18.43 -6.02 48.43
CA LEU A 519 17.61 -6.55 47.33
C LEU A 519 18.16 -7.90 46.86
N PRO A 520 17.27 -8.85 46.52
CA PRO A 520 17.67 -10.10 45.89
C PRO A 520 18.30 -9.83 44.52
N SER A 521 19.08 -10.79 44.02
CA SER A 521 19.61 -10.72 42.64
C SER A 521 18.45 -10.60 41.64
N VAL A 522 18.65 -9.85 40.54
CA VAL A 522 17.65 -9.71 39.45
C VAL A 522 17.12 -11.08 39.00
N ALA A 523 18.00 -12.08 38.92
CA ALA A 523 17.63 -13.44 38.55
C ALA A 523 16.71 -14.13 39.58
N GLU A 524 16.91 -13.88 40.87
CA GLU A 524 16.06 -14.42 41.94
C GLU A 524 14.70 -13.70 42.00
N ALA A 525 14.70 -12.39 41.76
CA ALA A 525 13.48 -11.59 41.67
C ALA A 525 12.61 -12.03 40.48
N GLU A 526 13.20 -12.22 39.29
CA GLU A 526 12.50 -12.76 38.12
C GLU A 526 11.95 -14.17 38.36
N ALA A 527 12.72 -15.04 39.01
CA ALA A 527 12.25 -16.38 39.34
C ALA A 527 11.05 -16.35 40.29
N ASN A 528 11.04 -15.43 41.26
CA ASN A 528 9.91 -15.23 42.16
C ASN A 528 8.70 -14.60 41.44
N ALA A 529 8.91 -13.62 40.56
CA ALA A 529 7.87 -13.04 39.72
C ALA A 529 7.19 -14.13 38.87
N ARG A 530 7.97 -14.99 38.19
CA ARG A 530 7.44 -16.11 37.40
C ARG A 530 6.67 -17.12 38.26
N LYS A 531 7.12 -17.40 39.49
CA LYS A 531 6.38 -18.27 40.42
C LYS A 531 5.04 -17.66 40.83
N LEU A 532 5.01 -16.36 41.12
CA LEU A 532 3.79 -15.62 41.46
C LEU A 532 2.84 -15.56 40.29
N ASP A 533 3.35 -15.27 39.09
CA ASP A 533 2.58 -15.23 37.86
C ASP A 533 2.00 -16.61 37.51
N HIS A 534 2.76 -17.70 37.73
CA HIS A 534 2.23 -19.05 37.59
C HIS A 534 1.15 -19.38 38.63
N ARG A 535 1.26 -18.86 39.87
CA ARG A 535 0.20 -18.99 40.88
C ARG A 535 -1.05 -18.20 40.49
N LEU A 536 -0.87 -17.00 39.93
CA LEU A 536 -1.95 -16.13 39.47
C LEU A 536 -2.69 -16.78 38.28
N ASN A 537 -1.96 -17.28 37.29
CA ASN A 537 -2.52 -18.04 36.17
C ASN A 537 -3.23 -19.33 36.61
N LYS A 538 -2.79 -19.97 37.72
CA LYS A 538 -3.47 -21.14 38.29
C LYS A 538 -4.86 -20.82 38.86
N ILE A 539 -5.05 -19.60 39.35
CA ILE A 539 -6.36 -19.12 39.84
C ILE A 539 -7.31 -18.92 38.65
N GLY A 540 -6.77 -18.58 37.48
CA GLY A 540 -7.52 -18.39 36.24
C GLY A 540 -8.39 -17.13 36.28
N ASP A 541 -9.32 -17.03 35.35
CA ASP A 541 -10.23 -15.89 35.26
C ASP A 541 -11.24 -15.93 36.42
N VAL A 542 -11.01 -15.08 37.42
CA VAL A 542 -11.91 -14.96 38.57
C VAL A 542 -13.11 -14.11 38.20
N ASN A 543 -14.30 -14.70 38.33
CA ASN A 543 -15.55 -13.97 38.17
C ASN A 543 -15.76 -13.01 39.36
N MET A 544 -15.46 -11.73 39.16
CA MET A 544 -15.63 -10.70 40.19
C MET A 544 -17.09 -10.47 40.59
N LEU A 545 -18.05 -10.83 39.73
CA LEU A 545 -19.48 -10.75 40.02
C LEU A 545 -20.00 -11.98 40.78
N ALA A 546 -19.16 -12.98 41.07
CA ALA A 546 -19.59 -14.22 41.70
C ALA A 546 -20.25 -14.00 43.07
N ILE A 547 -19.84 -12.97 43.81
CA ILE A 547 -20.41 -12.62 45.12
C ILE A 547 -21.85 -12.11 44.94
N GLU A 548 -22.06 -11.12 44.07
CA GLU A 548 -23.40 -10.58 43.80
C GLU A 548 -24.32 -11.62 43.14
N GLN A 549 -23.78 -12.44 42.23
CA GLN A 549 -24.51 -13.54 41.61
C GLN A 549 -24.89 -14.62 42.61
N TYR A 550 -24.03 -14.90 43.61
CA TYR A 550 -24.36 -15.82 44.69
C TYR A 550 -25.54 -15.30 45.49
N ASP A 551 -25.51 -14.03 45.91
CA ASP A 551 -26.57 -13.41 46.71
C ASP A 551 -27.92 -13.43 45.95
N LEU A 552 -27.92 -13.03 44.67
CA LEU A 552 -29.11 -13.07 43.80
C LEU A 552 -29.64 -14.51 43.60
N THR A 553 -28.74 -15.47 43.45
CA THR A 553 -29.11 -16.87 43.25
C THR A 553 -29.66 -17.49 44.53
N GLU A 554 -29.11 -17.12 45.69
CA GLU A 554 -29.61 -17.54 47.00
C GLU A 554 -31.02 -16.98 47.26
N GLU A 555 -31.25 -15.70 46.96
CA GLU A 555 -32.58 -15.07 47.07
C GLU A 555 -33.60 -15.80 46.19
N ARG A 556 -33.29 -16.00 44.91
CA ARG A 556 -34.15 -16.75 43.97
C ARG A 556 -34.41 -18.18 44.43
N LEU A 557 -33.41 -18.84 45.00
CA LEU A 557 -33.55 -20.21 45.53
C LEU A 557 -34.46 -20.23 46.77
N SER A 558 -34.44 -19.18 47.59
CA SER A 558 -35.35 -19.03 48.73
C SER A 558 -36.81 -18.87 48.28
N GLU A 559 -37.06 -18.05 47.25
CA GLU A 559 -38.39 -17.85 46.65
C GLU A 559 -38.94 -19.16 46.07
N LEU A 560 -38.14 -19.86 45.26
CA LEU A 560 -38.54 -21.14 44.66
C LEU A 560 -38.85 -22.20 45.71
N LYS A 561 -38.12 -22.24 46.83
CA LYS A 561 -38.42 -23.12 47.96
C LYS A 561 -39.76 -22.79 48.62
N GLN A 562 -40.09 -21.50 48.74
CA GLN A 562 -41.37 -21.05 49.30
C GLN A 562 -42.54 -21.36 48.37
N ASP A 563 -42.36 -21.16 47.07
CA ASP A 563 -43.36 -21.51 46.05
C ASP A 563 -43.61 -23.01 46.01
N ASN A 564 -42.56 -23.83 46.06
CA ASN A 564 -42.69 -25.29 46.10
C ASN A 564 -43.51 -25.74 47.33
N LYS A 565 -43.23 -25.20 48.51
CA LYS A 565 -44.04 -25.47 49.72
C LYS A 565 -45.51 -25.07 49.52
N THR A 566 -45.76 -23.92 48.92
CA THR A 566 -47.13 -23.44 48.64
C THR A 566 -47.86 -24.34 47.66
N LEU A 567 -47.19 -24.78 46.59
CA LEU A 567 -47.75 -25.70 45.59
C LEU A 567 -48.04 -27.08 46.20
N GLN A 568 -47.16 -27.60 47.06
CA GLN A 568 -47.40 -28.86 47.78
C GLN A 568 -48.63 -28.77 48.69
N GLN A 569 -48.81 -27.66 49.41
CA GLN A 569 -50.00 -27.43 50.23
C GLN A 569 -51.28 -27.32 49.39
N ARG A 570 -51.23 -26.62 48.26
CA ARG A 570 -52.36 -26.51 47.33
C ARG A 570 -52.73 -27.87 46.73
N ARG A 571 -51.75 -28.65 46.29
CA ARG A 571 -51.96 -30.02 45.79
C ARG A 571 -52.66 -30.87 46.84
N LYS A 572 -52.18 -30.85 48.09
CA LYS A 572 -52.81 -31.58 49.19
C LYS A 572 -54.26 -31.14 49.41
N SER A 573 -54.51 -29.84 49.42
CA SER A 573 -55.85 -29.27 49.58
C SER A 573 -56.81 -29.67 48.45
N LEU A 574 -56.33 -29.74 47.22
CA LEU A 574 -57.11 -30.19 46.05
C LEU A 574 -57.45 -31.67 46.15
N ILE A 575 -56.49 -32.52 46.55
CA ILE A 575 -56.75 -33.96 46.78
C ILE A 575 -57.81 -34.13 47.87
N ASP A 576 -57.69 -33.41 48.99
CA ASP A 576 -58.68 -33.44 50.08
C ASP A 576 -60.06 -32.92 49.64
N LEU A 577 -60.12 -31.99 48.68
CA LEU A 577 -61.37 -31.50 48.11
C LEU A 577 -62.00 -32.56 47.19
N THR A 578 -61.20 -33.19 46.31
CA THR A 578 -61.64 -34.27 45.43
C THR A 578 -62.21 -35.43 46.24
N ASP A 579 -61.52 -35.87 47.29
CA ASP A 579 -61.99 -36.94 48.18
C ASP A 579 -63.31 -36.58 48.87
N ARG A 580 -63.48 -35.32 49.27
CA ARG A 580 -64.74 -34.83 49.85
C ARG A 580 -65.88 -34.84 48.82
N LEU A 581 -65.63 -34.36 47.62
CA LEU A 581 -66.61 -34.33 46.53
C LEU A 581 -66.99 -35.75 46.09
N GLU A 582 -66.04 -36.68 45.98
CA GLU A 582 -66.32 -38.08 45.65
C GLU A 582 -67.19 -38.77 46.72
N LYS A 583 -66.89 -38.54 48.01
CA LYS A 583 -67.73 -39.05 49.12
C LYS A 583 -69.14 -38.50 49.04
N GLN A 584 -69.31 -37.19 48.80
CA GLN A 584 -70.63 -36.56 48.64
C GLN A 584 -71.37 -37.10 47.41
N ARG A 585 -70.68 -37.23 46.27
CA ARG A 585 -71.23 -37.78 45.03
C ARG A 585 -71.71 -39.22 45.24
N LYS A 586 -70.91 -40.07 45.88
CA LYS A 586 -71.25 -41.46 46.21
C LYS A 586 -72.46 -41.54 47.14
N ALA A 587 -72.49 -40.72 48.19
CA ALA A 587 -73.62 -40.68 49.13
C ALA A 587 -74.93 -40.27 48.44
N ARG A 588 -74.88 -39.22 47.59
CA ARG A 588 -76.05 -38.78 46.82
C ARG A 588 -76.54 -39.84 45.84
N LEU A 589 -75.65 -40.45 45.06
CA LEU A 589 -76.05 -41.49 44.09
C LEU A 589 -76.72 -42.69 44.78
N LEU A 590 -76.14 -43.19 45.87
CA LEU A 590 -76.73 -44.30 46.63
C LEU A 590 -78.07 -43.94 47.26
N HIS A 591 -78.25 -42.69 47.70
CA HIS A 591 -79.52 -42.22 48.21
C HIS A 591 -80.59 -42.14 47.11
N VAL A 592 -80.27 -41.49 45.98
CA VAL A 592 -81.17 -41.39 44.82
C VAL A 592 -81.58 -42.78 44.33
N LEU A 593 -80.62 -43.69 44.17
CA LEU A 593 -80.91 -45.05 43.70
C LEU A 593 -81.85 -45.81 44.63
N LYS A 594 -81.69 -45.67 45.96
CA LYS A 594 -82.62 -46.31 46.92
C LYS A 594 -84.05 -45.79 46.75
N CYS A 595 -84.22 -44.47 46.64
CA CYS A 595 -85.54 -43.88 46.42
C CYS A 595 -86.15 -44.33 45.07
N VAL A 596 -85.35 -44.36 44.00
CA VAL A 596 -85.81 -44.79 42.68
C VAL A 596 -86.13 -46.29 42.65
N ASP A 597 -85.36 -47.14 43.33
CA ASP A 597 -85.67 -48.59 43.47
C ASP A 597 -86.99 -48.82 44.21
N GLU A 598 -87.23 -48.09 45.31
CA GLU A 598 -88.50 -48.16 46.05
C GLU A 598 -89.70 -47.72 45.19
N ASN A 599 -89.53 -46.66 44.40
CA ASN A 599 -90.56 -46.21 43.47
C ASN A 599 -90.77 -47.22 42.33
N PHE A 600 -89.69 -47.78 41.79
CA PHE A 600 -89.73 -48.78 40.72
C PHE A 600 -90.48 -50.03 41.13
N ARG A 601 -90.23 -50.56 42.33
CA ARG A 601 -90.96 -51.70 42.90
C ARG A 601 -92.47 -51.45 42.88
N LYS A 602 -92.91 -50.27 43.36
CA LYS A 602 -94.33 -49.87 43.43
C LYS A 602 -94.96 -49.71 42.05
N VAL A 603 -94.27 -49.01 41.15
CA VAL A 603 -94.77 -48.74 39.80
C VAL A 603 -94.87 -50.02 38.99
N TYR A 604 -93.83 -50.87 39.02
CA TYR A 604 -93.80 -52.11 38.28
C TYR A 604 -94.86 -53.11 38.77
N GLU A 605 -95.09 -53.18 40.09
CA GLU A 605 -96.20 -53.96 40.67
C GLU A 605 -97.56 -53.46 40.17
N THR A 606 -97.77 -52.14 40.15
CA THR A 606 -99.04 -51.54 39.68
C THR A 606 -99.27 -51.78 38.19
N LEU A 607 -98.22 -51.66 37.37
CA LEU A 607 -98.31 -51.77 35.92
C LEU A 607 -98.36 -53.23 35.44
N SER A 608 -97.44 -54.08 35.88
CA SER A 608 -97.32 -55.48 35.41
C SER A 608 -97.91 -56.52 36.36
N GLY A 609 -98.29 -56.18 37.60
CA GLY A 609 -98.69 -57.16 38.62
C GLY A 609 -97.55 -58.10 39.07
N GLY A 610 -96.30 -57.73 38.78
CA GLY A 610 -95.09 -58.52 39.02
C GLY A 610 -94.15 -57.87 40.02
N ARG A 611 -92.90 -58.37 40.13
CA ARG A 611 -91.85 -57.78 40.98
C ARG A 611 -90.70 -57.25 40.12
N GLY A 612 -90.17 -56.08 40.47
CA GLY A 612 -88.99 -55.51 39.82
C GLY A 612 -88.05 -54.88 40.85
N GLU A 613 -86.74 -55.00 40.65
CA GLU A 613 -85.71 -54.42 41.52
C GLU A 613 -84.55 -53.83 40.69
N LEU A 614 -83.97 -52.75 41.19
CA LEU A 614 -82.80 -52.06 40.65
C LEU A 614 -81.62 -52.23 41.62
N PHE A 615 -80.49 -52.72 41.13
CA PHE A 615 -79.28 -52.85 41.94
C PHE A 615 -78.02 -52.52 41.13
N LEU A 616 -76.99 -52.07 41.84
CA LEU A 616 -75.67 -51.84 41.26
C LEU A 616 -74.89 -53.16 41.25
N GLU A 617 -74.20 -53.43 40.14
CA GLU A 617 -73.32 -54.61 40.03
C GLU A 617 -72.19 -54.58 41.07
N ASN A 618 -71.70 -53.38 41.42
CA ASN A 618 -70.71 -53.19 42.48
C ASN A 618 -71.07 -52.01 43.39
N PRO A 619 -71.58 -52.27 44.61
CA PRO A 619 -71.89 -51.22 45.59
C PRO A 619 -70.65 -50.45 46.11
N LYS A 620 -69.44 -51.01 46.00
CA LYS A 620 -68.21 -50.37 46.50
C LYS A 620 -67.72 -49.28 45.55
N GLU A 621 -67.86 -49.48 44.24
CA GLU A 621 -67.47 -48.52 43.19
C GLU A 621 -68.66 -48.22 42.26
N PRO A 622 -69.65 -47.43 42.73
CA PRO A 622 -70.91 -47.25 42.01
C PRO A 622 -70.77 -46.51 40.67
N PHE A 623 -69.64 -45.84 40.41
CA PHE A 623 -69.40 -45.12 39.15
C PHE A 623 -68.66 -45.93 38.09
N LYS A 624 -68.05 -47.06 38.46
CA LYS A 624 -67.35 -47.96 37.51
C LYS A 624 -68.23 -49.14 37.09
N ALA A 625 -69.36 -49.34 37.76
CA ALA A 625 -70.24 -50.49 37.59
C ALA A 625 -71.57 -50.09 36.95
N GLY A 626 -72.19 -51.00 36.20
CA GLY A 626 -73.49 -50.78 35.58
C GLY A 626 -74.64 -50.81 36.59
N LEU A 627 -75.77 -50.20 36.20
CA LEU A 627 -77.06 -50.40 36.85
C LEU A 627 -77.76 -51.60 36.21
N SER A 628 -78.03 -52.63 37.00
CA SER A 628 -78.77 -53.81 36.57
C SER A 628 -80.24 -53.71 36.98
N MET A 629 -81.13 -53.99 36.04
CA MET A 629 -82.58 -54.03 36.25
C MET A 629 -83.07 -55.47 36.18
N TRP A 630 -83.74 -55.93 37.23
CA TRP A 630 -84.35 -57.24 37.29
C TRP A 630 -85.88 -57.11 37.36
N CYS A 631 -86.58 -57.80 36.47
CA CYS A 631 -88.03 -57.73 36.33
C CYS A 631 -88.64 -59.13 36.20
N GLN A 632 -89.71 -59.40 36.95
CA GLN A 632 -90.47 -60.64 36.94
C GLN A 632 -91.96 -60.33 36.65
N PRO A 633 -92.47 -60.60 35.43
CA PRO A 633 -93.89 -60.50 35.11
C PRO A 633 -94.76 -61.50 35.87
N SER A 634 -96.06 -61.21 36.03
CA SER A 634 -97.01 -62.11 36.69
C SER A 634 -97.12 -63.46 35.95
N GLY A 635 -96.79 -64.57 36.63
CA GLY A 635 -96.91 -65.92 36.09
C GLY A 635 -95.66 -66.51 35.42
N LYS A 636 -94.52 -65.79 35.38
CA LYS A 636 -93.23 -66.31 34.87
C LYS A 636 -92.20 -66.59 35.99
N SER A 637 -91.30 -67.54 35.73
CA SER A 637 -90.23 -67.97 36.65
C SER A 637 -89.22 -66.84 36.92
N SER A 638 -88.68 -66.81 38.14
CA SER A 638 -87.76 -65.78 38.67
C SER A 638 -86.37 -65.74 38.00
N LYS A 639 -86.08 -66.64 37.05
CA LYS A 639 -84.78 -66.73 36.35
C LYS A 639 -84.73 -66.07 34.95
N CYS A 640 -85.73 -65.27 34.58
CA CYS A 640 -85.73 -64.59 33.28
C CYS A 640 -84.79 -63.36 33.27
N LYS A 641 -83.88 -63.29 32.28
CA LYS A 641 -83.06 -62.10 31.98
C LYS A 641 -83.88 -61.12 31.13
N LEU A 642 -83.59 -59.82 31.20
CA LEU A 642 -84.32 -58.76 30.47
C LEU A 642 -84.43 -59.02 28.95
N SER A 643 -83.39 -59.63 28.35
CA SER A 643 -83.35 -60.00 26.92
C SER A 643 -84.32 -61.12 26.52
N LEU A 644 -84.87 -61.87 27.47
CA LEU A 644 -85.80 -62.99 27.24
C LEU A 644 -87.27 -62.61 27.48
N LEU A 645 -87.54 -61.34 27.79
CA LEU A 645 -88.89 -60.80 27.95
C LEU A 645 -89.52 -60.48 26.59
N SER A 646 -90.85 -60.57 26.52
CA SER A 646 -91.61 -60.13 25.34
C SER A 646 -91.43 -58.63 25.11
N GLY A 647 -91.51 -58.15 23.86
CA GLY A 647 -91.39 -56.72 23.55
C GLY A 647 -92.37 -55.83 24.33
N GLY A 648 -93.57 -56.34 24.63
CA GLY A 648 -94.52 -55.65 25.53
C GLY A 648 -94.05 -55.61 26.98
N GLU A 649 -93.45 -56.68 27.50
CA GLU A 649 -92.93 -56.75 28.88
C GLU A 649 -91.67 -55.88 29.05
N GLN A 650 -90.80 -55.82 28.04
CA GLN A 650 -89.65 -54.91 28.03
C GLN A 650 -90.10 -53.44 28.04
N SER A 651 -91.13 -53.11 27.25
CA SER A 651 -91.73 -51.77 27.22
C SER A 651 -92.31 -51.40 28.58
N MET A 652 -92.97 -52.35 29.28
CA MET A 652 -93.49 -52.13 30.64
C MET A 652 -92.39 -51.91 31.67
N ALA A 653 -91.28 -52.66 31.59
CA ALA A 653 -90.13 -52.47 32.48
C ALA A 653 -89.48 -51.08 32.27
N ALA A 654 -89.28 -50.67 31.02
CA ALA A 654 -88.73 -49.37 30.68
C ALA A 654 -89.64 -48.21 31.13
N LEU A 655 -90.94 -48.29 30.85
CA LEU A 655 -91.91 -47.29 31.30
C LEU A 655 -91.99 -47.23 32.83
N SER A 656 -91.91 -48.37 33.52
CA SER A 656 -91.89 -48.41 34.99
C SER A 656 -90.66 -47.70 35.56
N LEU A 657 -89.50 -47.83 34.91
CA LEU A 657 -88.28 -47.10 35.30
C LEU A 657 -88.43 -45.59 35.10
N ILE A 658 -88.97 -45.17 33.95
CA ILE A 658 -89.22 -43.75 33.67
C ILE A 658 -90.16 -43.14 34.73
N PHE A 659 -91.25 -43.84 35.04
CA PHE A 659 -92.19 -43.43 36.07
C PHE A 659 -91.57 -43.42 37.48
N ALA A 660 -90.69 -44.37 37.80
CA ALA A 660 -89.99 -44.40 39.08
C ALA A 660 -89.04 -43.22 39.27
N ILE A 661 -88.37 -42.81 38.19
CA ILE A 661 -87.52 -41.61 38.15
C ILE A 661 -88.39 -40.35 38.29
N GLN A 662 -89.52 -40.28 37.57
CA GLN A 662 -90.48 -39.19 37.70
C GLN A 662 -91.02 -39.03 39.12
N ASP A 663 -91.24 -40.12 39.85
CA ASP A 663 -91.73 -40.05 41.23
C ASP A 663 -90.67 -39.49 42.20
N TYR A 664 -89.39 -39.61 41.85
CA TYR A 664 -88.30 -39.02 42.63
C TYR A 664 -88.10 -37.54 42.29
N ASP A 665 -88.12 -37.19 41.00
CA ASP A 665 -87.93 -35.83 40.51
C ASP A 665 -88.89 -35.54 39.34
N PRO A 666 -90.08 -34.94 39.59
CA PRO A 666 -91.07 -34.72 38.56
C PRO A 666 -90.70 -33.53 37.65
N SER A 667 -90.55 -33.82 36.37
CA SER A 667 -90.36 -32.82 35.31
C SER A 667 -91.66 -32.07 34.99
N PRO A 668 -91.60 -30.82 34.51
CA PRO A 668 -92.79 -30.03 34.19
C PRO A 668 -93.70 -30.63 33.10
N PHE A 669 -93.11 -31.33 32.12
CA PHE A 669 -93.84 -32.00 31.05
C PHE A 669 -93.14 -33.29 30.61
N TYR A 670 -93.94 -34.21 30.05
CA TYR A 670 -93.50 -35.48 29.49
C TYR A 670 -94.09 -35.66 28.10
N TYR A 671 -93.26 -36.08 27.16
CA TYR A 671 -93.64 -36.39 25.78
C TYR A 671 -93.46 -37.89 25.53
N PHE A 672 -94.55 -38.58 25.21
CA PHE A 672 -94.55 -40.00 24.85
C PHE A 672 -94.98 -40.19 23.41
N ASP A 673 -94.10 -40.81 22.62
CA ASP A 673 -94.34 -41.12 21.22
C ASP A 673 -94.54 -42.62 21.04
N GLU A 674 -95.75 -43.03 20.64
CA GLU A 674 -96.14 -44.42 20.33
C GLU A 674 -95.79 -45.49 21.40
N VAL A 675 -95.62 -45.08 22.66
CA VAL A 675 -95.16 -45.98 23.75
C VAL A 675 -96.09 -47.16 24.03
N ASP A 676 -97.36 -47.07 23.63
CA ASP A 676 -98.38 -48.11 23.84
C ASP A 676 -98.67 -48.97 22.59
N GLN A 677 -97.85 -48.84 21.54
CA GLN A 677 -98.02 -49.60 20.30
C GLN A 677 -97.78 -51.11 20.52
N ASN A 678 -96.72 -51.46 21.27
CA ASN A 678 -96.31 -52.85 21.53
C ASN A 678 -97.01 -53.49 22.75
N LEU A 679 -98.00 -52.81 23.32
CA LEU A 679 -98.75 -53.26 24.49
C LEU A 679 -100.11 -53.82 24.10
N ASP A 680 -100.60 -54.78 24.88
CA ASP A 680 -101.97 -55.26 24.79
C ASP A 680 -102.96 -54.21 25.35
N ALA A 681 -104.25 -54.38 25.06
CA ALA A 681 -105.27 -53.41 25.47
C ALA A 681 -105.32 -53.22 26.99
N PHE A 682 -105.02 -54.26 27.77
CA PHE A 682 -105.06 -54.23 29.23
C PHE A 682 -103.88 -53.45 29.83
N ASN A 683 -102.64 -53.68 29.36
CA ASN A 683 -101.49 -52.91 29.87
C ASN A 683 -101.50 -51.46 29.35
N ALA A 684 -101.98 -51.23 28.12
CA ALA A 684 -102.20 -49.88 27.60
C ALA A 684 -103.22 -49.10 28.46
N GLU A 685 -104.29 -49.75 28.93
CA GLU A 685 -105.25 -49.13 29.87
C GLU A 685 -104.59 -48.74 31.20
N ARG A 686 -103.74 -49.62 31.76
CA ARG A 686 -103.03 -49.35 33.03
C ARG A 686 -102.08 -48.17 32.89
N ILE A 687 -101.33 -48.07 31.80
CA ILE A 687 -100.46 -46.92 31.52
C ILE A 687 -101.28 -45.65 31.35
N ALA A 688 -102.36 -45.69 30.56
CA ALA A 688 -103.18 -44.52 30.35
C ALA A 688 -103.82 -44.01 31.66
N LYS A 689 -104.25 -44.91 32.56
CA LYS A 689 -104.71 -44.56 33.91
C LYS A 689 -103.58 -43.97 34.77
N MET A 690 -102.37 -44.54 34.72
CA MET A 690 -101.21 -44.02 35.45
C MET A 690 -100.81 -42.62 34.97
N CYS A 691 -100.75 -42.40 33.65
CA CYS A 691 -100.52 -41.09 33.05
C CYS A 691 -101.62 -40.10 33.48
N ARG A 692 -102.88 -40.52 33.55
CA ARG A 692 -104.00 -39.68 34.01
C ARG A 692 -103.89 -39.29 35.49
N GLU A 693 -103.42 -40.21 36.33
CA GLU A 693 -103.24 -39.90 37.75
C GLU A 693 -102.09 -38.91 37.96
N ARG A 694 -100.99 -39.13 37.23
CA ARG A 694 -99.80 -38.27 37.25
C ARG A 694 -100.01 -36.94 36.53
N SER A 695 -100.99 -36.84 35.63
CA SER A 695 -101.30 -35.58 34.93
C SER A 695 -101.79 -34.47 35.86
N LYS A 696 -102.10 -34.80 37.13
CA LYS A 696 -102.37 -33.82 38.19
C LYS A 696 -101.12 -33.05 38.62
N GLN A 697 -99.92 -33.61 38.40
CA GLN A 697 -98.65 -33.04 38.85
C GLN A 697 -97.74 -32.60 37.69
N ALA A 698 -97.84 -33.22 36.52
CA ALA A 698 -97.05 -32.90 35.33
C ALA A 698 -97.90 -32.91 34.05
N GLN A 699 -97.48 -32.18 33.02
CA GLN A 699 -98.18 -32.19 31.73
C GLN A 699 -97.78 -33.42 30.90
N PHE A 700 -98.74 -34.21 30.44
CA PHE A 700 -98.50 -35.35 29.53
C PHE A 700 -98.95 -35.02 28.11
N ILE A 701 -98.04 -35.17 27.16
CA ILE A 701 -98.30 -35.12 25.73
C ILE A 701 -98.03 -36.52 25.18
N MET A 702 -99.06 -37.17 24.63
CA MET A 702 -98.97 -38.55 24.17
C MET A 702 -99.45 -38.66 22.72
N VAL A 703 -98.60 -39.22 21.86
CA VAL A 703 -98.94 -39.61 20.48
C VAL A 703 -99.31 -41.08 20.50
N THR A 704 -100.57 -41.39 20.18
CA THR A 704 -101.08 -42.77 20.23
C THR A 704 -102.27 -42.97 19.30
N LEU A 705 -102.38 -44.20 18.78
CA LEU A 705 -103.53 -44.69 18.02
C LEU A 705 -104.47 -45.55 18.89
N ARG A 706 -104.11 -45.83 20.16
CA ARG A 706 -104.91 -46.68 21.05
C ARG A 706 -106.14 -45.93 21.57
N LYS A 707 -107.32 -46.51 21.32
CA LYS A 707 -108.61 -45.99 21.78
C LYS A 707 -108.66 -45.69 23.28
N VAL A 708 -108.04 -46.54 24.11
CA VAL A 708 -108.06 -46.42 25.57
C VAL A 708 -107.33 -45.16 26.04
N SER A 709 -106.15 -44.89 25.47
CA SER A 709 -105.33 -43.71 25.78
C SER A 709 -106.03 -42.43 25.31
N LEU A 710 -106.60 -42.44 24.09
CA LEU A 710 -107.39 -41.31 23.57
C LEU A 710 -108.65 -41.03 24.42
N GLN A 711 -109.26 -42.04 25.04
CA GLN A 711 -110.45 -41.84 25.88
C GLN A 711 -110.16 -41.11 27.19
N LEU A 712 -108.94 -41.25 27.74
CA LEU A 712 -108.54 -40.67 29.02
C LEU A 712 -107.88 -39.28 28.90
N ALA A 713 -107.61 -38.82 27.68
CA ALA A 713 -107.07 -37.48 27.41
C ALA A 713 -108.15 -36.37 27.55
N ASP A 714 -107.74 -35.21 28.08
CA ASP A 714 -108.60 -34.00 28.16
C ASP A 714 -108.67 -33.23 26.84
N HIS A 715 -107.56 -33.21 26.09
CA HIS A 715 -107.43 -32.46 24.84
C HIS A 715 -106.85 -33.33 23.74
N HIS A 716 -107.42 -33.23 22.54
CA HIS A 716 -107.00 -33.98 21.36
C HIS A 716 -106.45 -33.03 20.30
N ILE A 717 -105.26 -33.32 19.80
CA ILE A 717 -104.63 -32.56 18.73
C ILE A 717 -104.52 -33.47 17.50
N GLY A 718 -105.33 -33.21 16.48
CA GLY A 718 -105.26 -33.91 15.21
C GLY A 718 -104.31 -33.23 14.24
N ILE A 719 -103.42 -33.99 13.60
CA ILE A 719 -102.58 -33.53 12.49
C ILE A 719 -103.06 -34.23 11.23
N THR A 720 -103.23 -33.49 10.14
CA THR A 720 -103.62 -34.03 8.84
C THR A 720 -102.65 -33.54 7.76
N HIS A 721 -102.51 -34.34 6.72
CA HIS A 721 -101.74 -34.00 5.54
C HIS A 721 -102.72 -33.77 4.39
N ALA A 722 -102.72 -32.57 3.80
CA ALA A 722 -103.74 -32.18 2.80
C ALA A 722 -103.40 -32.65 1.36
N GLY A 723 -102.40 -33.52 1.21
CA GLY A 723 -101.93 -34.03 -0.09
C GLY A 723 -100.92 -33.14 -0.81
N ASP A 724 -100.47 -32.05 -0.17
CA ASP A 724 -99.57 -31.02 -0.70
C ASP A 724 -98.16 -31.03 -0.05
N GLY A 725 -97.80 -32.13 0.61
CA GLY A 725 -96.49 -32.26 1.27
C GLY A 725 -96.37 -31.55 2.64
N CYS A 726 -97.43 -30.87 3.11
CA CYS A 726 -97.41 -30.07 4.34
C CYS A 726 -98.36 -30.62 5.43
N SER A 727 -97.85 -30.77 6.65
CA SER A 727 -98.64 -31.13 7.83
C SER A 727 -99.40 -29.92 8.38
N ARG A 728 -100.71 -30.06 8.62
CA ARG A 728 -101.58 -29.01 9.20
C ARG A 728 -102.32 -29.52 10.43
N ARG A 729 -102.54 -28.63 11.41
CA ARG A 729 -103.34 -28.92 12.61
C ARG A 729 -104.83 -28.81 12.31
N ILE A 730 -105.61 -29.78 12.78
CA ILE A 730 -107.08 -29.76 12.69
C ILE A 730 -107.62 -28.89 13.83
N ALA A 731 -108.30 -27.79 13.49
CA ALA A 731 -108.74 -26.78 14.47
C ALA A 731 -109.87 -27.25 15.41
N ASN A 732 -110.81 -28.06 14.91
CA ASN A 732 -111.94 -28.60 15.68
C ASN A 732 -111.88 -30.13 15.68
N PHE A 733 -111.08 -30.70 16.59
CA PHE A 733 -110.87 -32.13 16.70
C PHE A 733 -111.47 -32.68 18.00
N ASP A 734 -112.73 -33.09 17.93
CA ASP A 734 -113.48 -33.56 19.10
C ASP A 734 -113.17 -35.02 19.46
N LYS A 735 -113.36 -35.37 20.74
CA LYS A 735 -113.10 -36.71 21.30
C LYS A 735 -113.70 -37.86 20.50
N GLN A 736 -114.94 -37.71 19.98
CA GLN A 736 -115.60 -38.75 19.18
C GLN A 736 -114.86 -38.99 17.85
N ARG A 737 -114.49 -37.90 17.15
CA ARG A 737 -113.77 -37.95 15.88
C ARG A 737 -112.34 -38.48 16.05
N ALA A 738 -111.69 -38.18 17.18
CA ALA A 738 -110.39 -38.73 17.54
C ALA A 738 -110.44 -40.26 17.73
N ILE A 739 -111.48 -40.77 18.39
CA ILE A 739 -111.66 -42.21 18.63
C ILE A 739 -111.97 -42.95 17.31
N GLU A 740 -112.82 -42.38 16.45
CA GLU A 740 -113.20 -42.98 15.16
C GLU A 740 -112.03 -43.03 14.18
N LEU A 741 -111.32 -41.91 13.99
CA LEU A 741 -110.15 -41.86 13.11
C LEU A 741 -108.98 -42.68 13.67
N GLY A 742 -108.77 -42.68 14.99
CA GLY A 742 -107.76 -43.53 15.62
C GLY A 742 -108.05 -45.03 15.41
N ALA A 743 -109.32 -45.44 15.51
CA ALA A 743 -109.72 -46.83 15.25
C ALA A 743 -109.59 -47.21 13.77
N ALA A 744 -109.89 -46.30 12.85
CA ALA A 744 -109.71 -46.51 11.41
C ALA A 744 -108.21 -46.63 11.06
N ALA A 745 -107.38 -45.70 11.53
CA ALA A 745 -105.94 -45.71 11.31
C ALA A 745 -105.25 -46.92 11.95
N LEU A 746 -105.66 -47.34 13.15
CA LEU A 746 -105.12 -48.54 13.79
C LEU A 746 -105.47 -49.81 12.99
N LYS A 747 -106.69 -49.89 12.42
CA LYS A 747 -107.10 -51.01 11.57
C LYS A 747 -106.34 -51.02 10.24
N GLU A 748 -106.11 -49.86 9.63
CA GLU A 748 -105.22 -49.73 8.46
C GLU A 748 -103.80 -50.17 8.79
N LEU A 749 -103.25 -49.75 9.92
CA LEU A 749 -101.89 -50.10 10.35
C LEU A 749 -101.74 -51.60 10.69
N GLU A 750 -102.77 -52.24 11.25
CA GLU A 750 -102.81 -53.70 11.44
C GLU A 750 -102.89 -54.45 10.09
N ASN A 751 -103.65 -53.92 9.13
CA ASN A 751 -103.72 -54.46 7.77
C ASN A 751 -102.39 -54.27 7.02
N GLU A 752 -101.74 -53.11 7.15
CA GLU A 752 -100.43 -52.86 6.55
C GLU A 752 -99.34 -53.72 7.18
N LYS A 753 -99.32 -53.89 8.51
CA LYS A 753 -98.37 -54.81 9.17
C LYS A 753 -98.58 -56.27 8.75
N SER A 754 -99.81 -56.70 8.48
CA SER A 754 -100.07 -58.04 7.93
C SER A 754 -99.69 -58.16 6.46
N LEU A 755 -99.89 -57.12 5.64
CA LEU A 755 -99.43 -57.05 4.24
C LEU A 755 -97.90 -56.93 4.10
N ALA A 756 -97.23 -56.23 5.01
CA ALA A 756 -95.77 -56.07 5.04
C ALA A 756 -95.07 -57.40 5.38
N LYS A 757 -95.60 -58.18 6.32
CA LYS A 757 -95.15 -59.56 6.57
C LYS A 757 -95.31 -60.49 5.36
N VAL A 758 -96.26 -60.21 4.47
CA VAL A 758 -96.45 -60.96 3.21
C VAL A 758 -95.49 -60.46 2.12
N ARG A 759 -95.18 -59.16 2.06
CA ARG A 759 -94.24 -58.56 1.09
C ARG A 759 -92.77 -58.86 1.39
N GLU A 760 -92.36 -58.93 2.66
CA GLU A 760 -91.01 -59.35 3.06
C GLU A 760 -90.66 -60.79 2.64
N GLY A 761 -91.67 -61.63 2.37
CA GLY A 761 -91.46 -62.97 1.80
C GLY A 761 -91.12 -63.00 0.30
N SER A 762 -91.21 -61.87 -0.42
CA SER A 762 -91.17 -61.84 -1.90
C SER A 762 -90.03 -61.02 -2.54
N ILE A 763 -89.15 -60.39 -1.76
CA ILE A 763 -88.08 -59.47 -2.24
C ILE A 763 -86.68 -59.97 -1.82
N ILE A 764 -86.39 -61.26 -2.00
CA ILE A 764 -85.04 -61.82 -1.74
C ILE A 764 -84.22 -61.99 -3.04
N ASP A 765 -84.79 -61.77 -4.22
CA ASP A 765 -84.06 -61.99 -5.47
C ASP A 765 -83.57 -60.71 -6.16
N SER A 766 -82.23 -60.59 -6.17
CA SER A 766 -81.33 -59.89 -7.12
C SER A 766 -80.78 -58.48 -6.76
N ASN A 767 -79.46 -58.46 -6.57
CA ASN A 767 -78.54 -57.35 -6.27
C ASN A 767 -78.09 -56.55 -7.52
N GLY A 768 -77.89 -55.24 -7.38
CA GLY A 768 -77.00 -54.43 -8.24
C GLY A 768 -77.29 -52.91 -8.21
N LEU A 769 -76.39 -52.11 -7.61
CA LEU A 769 -76.42 -50.63 -7.64
C LEU A 769 -75.44 -50.07 -8.71
N PRO A 770 -75.72 -48.92 -9.38
CA PRO A 770 -74.92 -48.39 -10.50
C PRO A 770 -73.83 -47.35 -10.10
N ASN A 771 -72.90 -47.12 -11.04
CA ASN A 771 -71.57 -46.49 -10.89
C ASN A 771 -71.55 -44.94 -10.88
N VAL A 772 -70.55 -44.35 -10.20
CA VAL A 772 -70.49 -42.96 -9.66
C VAL A 772 -70.09 -41.87 -10.67
N ASP A 773 -69.66 -42.22 -11.89
CA ASP A 773 -69.04 -41.29 -12.85
C ASP A 773 -69.99 -40.27 -13.53
N ASN A 774 -71.28 -40.24 -13.18
CA ASN A 774 -72.29 -39.39 -13.81
C ASN A 774 -72.89 -38.30 -12.90
N MET A 775 -72.24 -37.93 -11.80
CA MET A 775 -72.70 -36.78 -11.00
C MET A 775 -72.07 -35.46 -11.49
N PRO A 776 -72.87 -34.42 -11.82
CA PRO A 776 -72.36 -33.12 -12.26
C PRO A 776 -71.78 -32.31 -11.07
N THR A 777 -70.65 -31.65 -11.30
CA THR A 777 -69.95 -30.78 -10.34
C THR A 777 -70.58 -29.38 -10.23
N THR A 778 -70.51 -28.80 -9.03
CA THR A 778 -71.12 -27.52 -8.63
C THR A 778 -70.43 -26.30 -9.24
N PRO A 779 -71.15 -25.17 -9.52
CA PRO A 779 -70.56 -23.94 -10.05
C PRO A 779 -69.87 -23.10 -8.96
N ASP A 780 -68.91 -22.26 -9.37
CA ASP A 780 -68.06 -21.45 -8.49
C ASP A 780 -68.76 -20.25 -7.81
N ASP A 781 -68.24 -19.88 -6.65
CA ASP A 781 -68.82 -18.91 -5.69
C ASP A 781 -68.75 -17.43 -6.11
N LEU A 782 -69.75 -16.66 -5.69
CA LEU A 782 -69.88 -15.21 -5.89
C LEU A 782 -68.99 -14.41 -4.91
N PRO A 783 -68.55 -13.18 -5.28
CA PRO A 783 -67.67 -12.38 -4.44
C PRO A 783 -68.40 -11.68 -3.28
N LEU A 784 -67.67 -11.48 -2.18
CA LEU A 784 -68.14 -10.93 -0.90
C LEU A 784 -68.35 -9.40 -0.91
N PRO A 785 -69.33 -8.86 -0.16
CA PRO A 785 -69.64 -7.43 -0.14
C PRO A 785 -68.72 -6.60 0.76
N SER A 786 -68.46 -5.37 0.32
CA SER A 786 -67.50 -4.38 0.85
C SER A 786 -67.97 -3.63 2.11
N SER A 787 -68.25 -4.34 3.22
CA SER A 787 -68.64 -3.67 4.49
C SER A 787 -67.92 -4.14 5.76
N LEU A 788 -66.79 -4.86 5.64
CA LEU A 788 -65.94 -5.24 6.77
C LEU A 788 -64.48 -4.87 6.49
N GLY A 789 -64.18 -3.57 6.53
CA GLY A 789 -62.80 -3.09 6.57
C GLY A 789 -62.26 -3.22 8.00
N GLY A 790 -61.27 -4.10 8.21
CA GLY A 790 -60.54 -4.18 9.47
C GLY A 790 -60.04 -5.57 9.90
N LEU A 791 -60.18 -6.62 9.09
CA LEU A 791 -59.71 -7.99 9.45
C LEU A 791 -58.74 -8.60 8.43
N ALA A 792 -58.18 -7.82 7.50
CA ALA A 792 -57.20 -8.31 6.53
C ALA A 792 -55.74 -8.29 7.04
N GLU A 793 -55.42 -7.45 8.04
CA GLU A 793 -54.05 -7.34 8.57
C GLU A 793 -53.69 -8.39 9.64
N ARG A 794 -54.60 -9.32 9.96
CA ARG A 794 -54.36 -10.40 10.94
C ARG A 794 -54.22 -11.79 10.33
N ALA A 795 -54.31 -11.91 9.02
CA ALA A 795 -54.16 -13.17 8.30
C ALA A 795 -52.71 -13.44 7.84
N GLU A 796 -51.85 -12.42 7.81
CA GLU A 796 -50.43 -12.57 7.43
C GLU A 796 -49.52 -12.97 8.61
N GLU A 797 -49.93 -12.73 9.86
CA GLU A 797 -49.19 -13.20 11.06
C GLU A 797 -49.44 -14.68 11.39
N LEU A 798 -50.49 -15.32 10.85
CA LEU A 798 -50.80 -16.73 11.10
C LEU A 798 -50.15 -17.71 10.10
N THR A 799 -49.49 -17.19 9.06
CA THR A 799 -48.78 -18.00 8.07
C THR A 799 -47.32 -18.25 8.44
N GLU A 800 -46.68 -17.37 9.22
CA GLU A 800 -45.30 -17.58 9.69
C GLU A 800 -45.22 -18.65 10.80
N ASP A 801 -46.22 -18.73 11.69
CA ASP A 801 -46.29 -19.76 12.75
C ASP A 801 -46.45 -21.21 12.19
N ILE A 802 -47.01 -21.37 10.99
CA ILE A 802 -47.23 -22.69 10.38
C ILE A 802 -45.95 -23.21 9.69
N GLU A 803 -45.11 -22.32 9.18
CA GLU A 803 -43.83 -22.69 8.56
C GLU A 803 -42.77 -23.04 9.62
N GLU A 804 -42.68 -22.29 10.72
CA GLU A 804 -41.78 -22.61 11.84
C GLU A 804 -42.16 -23.94 12.53
N HIS A 805 -43.45 -24.24 12.68
CA HIS A 805 -43.89 -25.52 13.24
C HIS A 805 -43.67 -26.72 12.30
N GLN A 806 -43.60 -26.52 10.98
CA GLN A 806 -43.27 -27.58 10.03
C GLN A 806 -41.77 -27.88 9.98
N GLU A 807 -40.91 -26.87 10.17
CA GLU A 807 -39.45 -27.06 10.25
C GLU A 807 -39.02 -27.77 11.54
N VAL A 808 -39.60 -27.40 12.69
CA VAL A 808 -39.35 -28.10 13.97
C VAL A 808 -39.83 -29.55 13.91
N ARG A 809 -40.98 -29.82 13.27
CA ARG A 809 -41.49 -31.19 13.11
C ARG A 809 -40.61 -32.03 12.18
N ARG A 810 -39.94 -31.42 11.20
CA ARG A 810 -39.00 -32.10 10.30
C ARG A 810 -37.68 -32.45 11.00
N GLN A 811 -37.17 -31.55 11.83
CA GLN A 811 -35.97 -31.79 12.66
C GLN A 811 -36.19 -32.85 13.73
N VAL A 812 -37.36 -32.86 14.39
CA VAL A 812 -37.72 -33.89 15.38
C VAL A 812 -37.87 -35.27 14.72
N ILE A 813 -38.39 -35.34 13.49
CA ILE A 813 -38.50 -36.61 12.75
C ILE A 813 -37.10 -37.12 12.36
N GLU A 814 -36.21 -36.26 11.87
CA GLU A 814 -34.84 -36.63 11.51
C GLU A 814 -34.03 -37.14 12.72
N GLU A 815 -34.12 -36.49 13.89
CA GLU A 815 -33.47 -36.93 15.14
C GLU A 815 -34.02 -38.27 15.66
N THR A 816 -35.32 -38.55 15.57
CA THR A 816 -35.89 -39.85 15.98
C THR A 816 -35.45 -41.00 15.07
N THR A 817 -35.30 -40.78 13.76
CA THR A 817 -34.79 -41.81 12.83
C THR A 817 -33.31 -42.13 13.02
N THR A 818 -32.50 -41.21 13.54
CA THR A 818 -31.07 -41.49 13.83
C THR A 818 -30.85 -42.26 15.13
N VAL A 819 -31.78 -42.20 16.09
CA VAL A 819 -31.69 -42.95 17.37
C VAL A 819 -32.19 -44.39 17.20
N GLU A 820 -33.17 -44.64 16.33
CA GLU A 820 -33.67 -46.01 16.10
C GLU A 820 -32.74 -46.89 15.23
N ILE A 821 -31.73 -46.31 14.58
CA ILE A 821 -30.74 -47.05 13.77
C ILE A 821 -29.45 -47.34 14.57
N SER A 822 -29.16 -46.60 15.65
CA SER A 822 -28.04 -46.93 16.55
C SER A 822 -28.37 -48.04 17.54
N ASP A 823 -29.62 -48.16 17.98
CA ASP A 823 -30.05 -49.13 19.00
C ASP A 823 -30.32 -50.54 18.44
N GLN A 824 -30.22 -50.75 17.12
CA GLN A 824 -30.37 -52.08 16.49
C GLN A 824 -29.03 -52.71 16.04
N GLN A 825 -27.88 -52.10 16.36
CA GLN A 825 -26.55 -52.65 16.04
C GLN A 825 -25.69 -53.03 17.26
N GLU A 826 -26.18 -52.87 18.49
CA GLU A 826 -25.45 -53.25 19.71
C GLU A 826 -25.95 -54.54 20.41
N ASP A 827 -27.05 -55.15 19.95
CA ASP A 827 -27.64 -56.35 20.59
C ASP A 827 -27.23 -57.72 19.97
N ASP A 828 -26.27 -57.74 19.03
CA ASP A 828 -25.82 -58.98 18.36
C ASP A 828 -24.37 -59.39 18.70
N LEU A 829 -23.78 -58.86 19.77
CA LEU A 829 -22.42 -59.20 20.21
C LEU A 829 -22.34 -59.48 21.72
N ASP A 830 -23.08 -60.47 22.21
CA ASP A 830 -22.83 -61.08 23.53
C ASP A 830 -23.43 -62.50 23.61
N LEU A 831 -22.86 -63.44 22.86
CA LEU A 831 -23.16 -64.87 22.99
C LEU A 831 -21.98 -65.76 22.58
N GLU A 832 -20.77 -65.45 23.05
CA GLU A 832 -19.62 -66.37 23.01
C GLU A 832 -18.67 -66.06 24.18
N GLY A 833 -18.85 -66.75 25.32
CA GLY A 833 -17.97 -66.56 26.48
C GLY A 833 -18.44 -67.09 27.83
N LEU A 834 -19.15 -68.24 27.86
CA LEU A 834 -19.45 -68.97 29.10
C LEU A 834 -18.91 -70.40 28.97
N LEU A 835 -17.58 -70.53 29.05
CA LEU A 835 -16.85 -71.78 29.32
C LEU A 835 -15.44 -71.42 29.80
N GLU A 836 -15.28 -71.20 31.11
CA GLU A 836 -14.11 -71.63 31.90
C GLU A 836 -14.40 -71.38 33.40
N ASP A 837 -14.29 -72.48 34.16
CA ASP A 837 -14.51 -72.73 35.61
C ASP A 837 -15.92 -72.71 36.22
#